data_AF-U9TM05-F1
#
_entry.id   AF-U9TM05-F1
#
_cell.length_a   1.000
_cell.length_b   1.000
_cell.length_c   1.000
_cell.angle_alpha   90.00
_cell.angle_beta   90.00
_cell.angle_gamma   90.00
#
_symmetry.space_group_name_H-M   'P 1'
#
loop_
_entity.id
_entity.type
_entity.pdbx_description
1 polymer ?
#
loop_
_entity_poly.entity_id
_entity_poly.type
_entity_poly.pdbx_seq_one_letter_code
_entity_poly.pdbx_strand_id
1 'polypeptide(L)'
;MFIVIDLPPTIQSLEYLQFTCINKLQTHLMSLDLENGCFNSIIVKITVERTQYRFQERVQKQSLGLVKVSHKNFNYTIIEGKNTRFEKMVQNGEHIVILGEKYSVLEVLSDTELKIDGNFKQKNGFDKWMEFRIEPKTNLNGLIDAYGLMFERYSVESCIDSEQNRPLSLKIVLDVDNDIEKYGEKFEDYIIEMFKNLKRSTKKPTSILEEFTTSVITFQKLDVENAKFQKKFSSECQLGEWIIQLCCLIPIQIAVARNNLFQPVRDGLSSNDGYGLHVDGIVKNISFGWYEGIFKHFGDKKVKVVSSMGEQSCGKSFMLNHLVGTTFDGSAMRCTEGVWMSLVNTKKYIYVALDFEALTCLERTPQEDLFLTLFNTVVSDLILFKNQFAVNRDMSTMFQRFQGGATLFDSEIFQAKLCIIIKDVPSADREDIVREFMIKFSQLVSEEGEDNFISRMYKGGLEVIPWPMFNDASWFKTLSKVNKKLEKREAKYENARTFLQITKVIMAKLKICDWGSLDENLIQIRVATLKRLLPTVVAYGLEQKDSVNEQLMDRDSGEPIDDPIVILSDILSDYEGSTKILPDSDIQLYDEHESFERLSEDLRCYFEDYVQPRKESSNDREWFANFEKFIRYIIERRVLRVQNWYVKNTAKFPQDNSGKYAMEQELSKLTLLWTLCGLTCHQCGLKCVKNRDHKENHDCLTDHKCHFFCHFIEAHNDNLIPKCSHRAGHEGKHACDKISHLCGKPCSRNCQKVCSKVIGHYDWEHLCQSTIHYCGKNCSLSAHTQKGVYHCPNKCIKPYEEEHDLHRCENTICPIQCPIPYCKKRCQSDDHFHALSDLQVNHFCGNEHQCREYCEEYGICQIVTEPKKQEETYKGLDKETSITFTKYIQLSERLECNKKIPPNEFKHTGNHTHNDNGFHYCDTKCPFCEYYCTLPYGHAQIHDTRHGNMTQTELDNEFDYAGHRLRVGDQGTFVLCNLHCKNLGRHRHIDYCKNEKNCKSGNQGQDIQHINEKVQPNPEKPKDFISHKLFWERTGFKDPTVQEQEFTKCDHKCPDEKHHKTQGSSALLPTNSFCELQLFHTPLNPSSNPPNGYGYISLDGHHFNCENPSTRGA
;
A
#
# COMPACT_ATOMS: atom_id res chain seq x y z
N MET A 1 3.15 44.36 -17.03
CA MET A 1 1.95 43.84 -17.71
C MET A 1 1.47 42.67 -16.87
N PHE A 2 0.40 42.89 -16.10
CA PHE A 2 -0.21 41.83 -15.29
C PHE A 2 -1.07 40.97 -16.23
N ILE A 3 -0.86 39.66 -16.22
CA ILE A 3 -1.74 38.72 -16.90
C ILE A 3 -2.45 37.95 -15.78
N VAL A 4 -3.77 38.07 -15.72
CA VAL A 4 -4.63 37.28 -14.85
C VAL A 4 -5.17 36.13 -15.69
N ILE A 5 -4.95 34.90 -15.25
CA ILE A 5 -5.49 33.68 -15.87
C ILE A 5 -6.28 32.96 -14.78
N ASP A 6 -7.58 32.79 -14.99
CA ASP A 6 -8.42 31.97 -14.12
C ASP A 6 -8.12 30.49 -14.36
N LEU A 7 -7.89 29.73 -13.28
CA LEU A 7 -7.56 28.30 -13.33
C LEU A 7 -8.81 27.42 -13.08
N PRO A 8 -8.86 26.19 -13.63
CA PRO A 8 -9.94 25.23 -13.37
C PRO A 8 -9.98 24.77 -11.90
N PRO A 9 -11.18 24.51 -11.33
CA PRO A 9 -11.37 24.19 -9.92
C PRO A 9 -10.70 22.89 -9.43
N THR A 10 -10.23 22.02 -10.34
CA THR A 10 -9.62 20.72 -10.01
C THR A 10 -8.15 20.78 -9.59
N ILE A 11 -7.52 21.96 -9.58
CA ILE A 11 -6.07 22.13 -9.29
C ILE A 11 -5.81 22.65 -7.85
N GLN A 12 -6.83 22.74 -7.00
CA GLN A 12 -6.76 23.31 -5.64
C GLN A 12 -5.88 22.53 -4.62
N SER A 13 -5.20 21.45 -4.99
CA SER A 13 -4.41 20.62 -4.07
C SER A 13 -2.88 20.69 -4.24
N LEU A 14 -2.35 21.63 -5.04
CA LEU A 14 -0.90 21.78 -5.25
C LEU A 14 -0.36 23.05 -4.58
N GLU A 15 -0.02 22.96 -3.29
CA GLU A 15 0.86 23.94 -2.64
C GLU A 15 2.31 23.63 -2.99
N TYR A 16 2.83 24.15 -4.10
CA TYR A 16 4.27 24.11 -4.34
C TYR A 16 4.77 25.40 -5.01
N LEU A 17 5.84 25.95 -4.42
CA LEU A 17 6.68 26.97 -5.06
C LEU A 17 7.25 26.39 -6.35
N GLN A 18 6.90 26.97 -7.50
CA GLN A 18 7.51 26.61 -8.77
C GLN A 18 8.46 27.71 -9.24
N PHE A 19 9.65 27.29 -9.68
CA PHE A 19 10.58 28.14 -10.38
C PHE A 19 10.19 28.20 -11.84
N THR A 20 9.99 29.40 -12.38
CA THR A 20 9.74 29.59 -13.81
C THR A 20 10.65 30.66 -14.36
N CYS A 21 11.17 30.42 -15.57
CA CYS A 21 12.03 31.34 -16.28
C CYS A 21 11.17 32.12 -17.28
N ILE A 22 10.82 33.37 -16.94
CA ILE A 22 10.00 34.22 -17.81
C ILE A 22 10.95 34.96 -18.76
N ASN A 23 10.71 34.86 -20.07
CA ASN A 23 11.50 35.49 -21.13
C ASN A 23 13.02 35.21 -21.09
N LYS A 24 13.42 33.99 -20.66
CA LYS A 24 14.80 33.47 -20.71
C LYS A 24 15.91 34.30 -20.03
N LEU A 25 15.58 35.24 -19.15
CA LEU A 25 16.58 36.17 -18.59
C LEU A 25 16.54 36.31 -17.06
N GLN A 26 15.47 35.88 -16.39
CA GLN A 26 15.31 36.03 -14.93
C GLN A 26 14.60 34.81 -14.34
N THR A 27 15.13 34.33 -13.20
CA THR A 27 14.52 33.24 -12.42
C THR A 27 13.53 33.85 -11.44
N HIS A 28 12.25 33.46 -11.57
CA HIS A 28 11.19 33.88 -10.67
C HIS A 28 10.86 32.76 -9.69
N LEU A 29 10.75 33.13 -8.41
CA LEU A 29 10.09 32.35 -7.38
C LEU A 29 8.63 32.78 -7.34
N MET A 30 7.72 31.87 -7.64
CA MET A 30 6.29 32.17 -7.77
C MET A 30 5.51 31.43 -6.69
N SER A 31 4.57 32.12 -6.04
CA SER A 31 3.64 31.54 -5.06
C SER A 31 2.20 31.93 -5.40
N LEU A 32 1.27 31.02 -5.14
CA LEU A 32 -0.16 31.33 -5.13
C LEU A 32 -0.59 31.68 -3.71
N ASP A 33 -1.20 32.84 -3.54
CA ASP A 33 -1.93 33.22 -2.33
C ASP A 33 -3.41 32.85 -2.54
N LEU A 34 -3.77 31.66 -2.06
CA LEU A 34 -5.08 31.05 -2.26
C LEU A 34 -6.19 31.76 -1.46
N GLU A 35 -5.87 32.40 -0.33
CA GLU A 35 -6.88 33.13 0.47
C GLU A 35 -7.36 34.39 -0.24
N ASN A 36 -6.47 35.05 -0.99
CA ASN A 36 -6.78 36.29 -1.71
C ASN A 36 -7.00 36.08 -3.21
N GLY A 37 -6.86 34.85 -3.72
CA GLY A 37 -6.96 34.55 -5.16
C GLY A 37 -5.89 35.26 -5.99
N CYS A 38 -4.73 35.53 -5.40
CA CYS A 38 -3.68 36.36 -6.00
C CYS A 38 -2.43 35.53 -6.34
N PHE A 39 -1.80 35.84 -7.46
CA PHE A 39 -0.56 35.22 -7.91
C PHE A 39 0.63 36.16 -7.64
N ASN A 40 1.61 35.70 -6.86
CA ASN A 40 2.78 36.47 -6.44
C ASN A 40 4.07 35.95 -7.09
N SER A 41 4.94 36.85 -7.55
CA SER A 41 6.20 36.51 -8.24
C SER A 41 7.35 37.40 -7.75
N ILE A 42 8.45 36.77 -7.31
CA ILE A 42 9.66 37.43 -6.79
C ILE A 42 10.89 36.99 -7.60
N ILE A 43 11.76 37.92 -7.98
CA ILE A 43 12.97 37.61 -8.76
C ILE A 43 14.11 37.23 -7.81
N VAL A 44 14.71 36.04 -8.00
CA VAL A 44 15.74 35.49 -7.10
C VAL A 44 17.07 35.21 -7.81
N LYS A 45 18.19 35.35 -7.09
CA LYS A 45 19.52 34.91 -7.51
C LYS A 45 19.88 33.63 -6.77
N ILE A 46 20.28 32.59 -7.52
CA ILE A 46 20.71 31.30 -6.97
C ILE A 46 22.23 31.23 -7.01
N THR A 47 22.87 30.95 -5.88
CA THR A 47 24.31 30.72 -5.78
C THR A 47 24.59 29.40 -5.08
N VAL A 48 25.61 28.67 -5.54
CA VAL A 48 26.06 27.41 -4.93
C VAL A 48 27.33 27.67 -4.14
N GLU A 49 27.29 27.42 -2.83
CA GLU A 49 28.47 27.35 -1.98
C GLU A 49 28.45 25.99 -1.27
N ARG A 50 29.53 25.21 -1.43
CA ARG A 50 29.78 23.98 -0.65
C ARG A 50 28.54 23.09 -0.51
N THR A 51 27.90 22.77 -1.62
CA THR A 51 26.75 21.84 -1.77
C THR A 51 25.37 22.29 -1.25
N GLN A 52 25.17 23.55 -0.86
CA GLN A 52 23.82 24.08 -0.58
C GLN A 52 23.43 25.23 -1.53
N TYR A 53 22.19 25.21 -2.02
CA TYR A 53 21.60 26.31 -2.78
C TYR A 53 21.16 27.41 -1.82
N ARG A 54 21.67 28.63 -2.01
CA ARG A 54 21.21 29.80 -1.25
C ARG A 54 20.41 30.73 -2.17
N PHE A 55 19.21 31.09 -1.74
CA PHE A 55 18.32 32.01 -2.44
C PHE A 55 18.49 33.41 -1.84
N GLN A 56 18.85 34.38 -2.66
CA GLN A 56 18.89 35.79 -2.26
C GLN A 56 17.93 36.56 -3.15
N GLU A 57 17.16 37.46 -2.54
CA GLU A 57 16.37 38.45 -3.29
C GLU A 57 17.32 39.24 -4.18
N ARG A 58 16.97 39.40 -5.46
CA ARG A 58 17.83 40.12 -6.38
C ARG A 58 17.73 41.62 -6.07
N VAL A 59 18.61 42.10 -5.19
CA VAL A 59 18.77 43.54 -4.89
C VAL A 59 18.88 44.30 -6.23
N GLN A 60 18.10 45.37 -6.36
CA GLN A 60 18.07 46.25 -7.53
C GLN A 60 19.48 46.48 -8.09
N LYS A 61 19.61 46.31 -9.41
CA LYS A 61 20.84 46.44 -10.20
C LYS A 61 21.68 47.62 -9.71
N GLN A 62 22.98 47.40 -9.46
CA GLN A 62 23.94 48.50 -9.58
C GLN A 62 23.83 49.04 -11.02
N SER A 63 23.48 50.31 -11.16
CA SER A 63 23.44 50.99 -12.45
C SER A 63 24.82 50.93 -13.09
N LEU A 64 24.93 50.31 -14.27
CA LEU A 64 26.16 50.27 -15.08
C LEU A 64 26.43 51.59 -15.82
N GLY A 65 25.62 52.63 -15.54
CA GLY A 65 25.54 53.88 -16.28
C GLY A 65 24.38 53.88 -17.28
N LEU A 66 24.28 54.97 -18.04
CA LEU A 66 23.29 55.14 -19.11
C LEU A 66 24.02 55.36 -20.44
N VAL A 67 23.37 55.08 -21.54
CA VAL A 67 23.90 55.25 -22.90
C VAL A 67 22.98 56.08 -23.78
N LYS A 68 23.54 56.86 -24.69
CA LYS A 68 22.80 57.53 -25.77
C LYS A 68 23.56 57.37 -27.07
N VAL A 69 22.85 57.42 -28.19
CA VAL A 69 23.50 57.36 -29.50
C VAL A 69 24.14 58.71 -29.81
N SER A 70 25.45 58.76 -30.00
CA SER A 70 26.17 60.00 -30.33
C SER A 70 26.36 60.20 -31.83
N HIS A 71 26.64 59.11 -32.57
CA HIS A 71 26.86 59.17 -34.01
C HIS A 71 26.38 57.89 -34.69
N LYS A 72 25.72 58.01 -35.85
CA LYS A 72 25.25 56.86 -36.63
C LYS A 72 25.75 56.93 -38.06
N ASN A 73 26.35 55.83 -38.53
CA ASN A 73 26.71 55.60 -39.92
C ASN A 73 26.07 54.27 -40.41
N PHE A 74 26.13 53.97 -41.71
CA PHE A 74 25.57 52.75 -42.29
C PHE A 74 26.23 51.46 -41.75
N ASN A 75 27.51 51.52 -41.40
CA ASN A 75 28.28 50.33 -40.99
C ASN A 75 28.46 50.21 -39.47
N TYR A 76 28.25 51.28 -38.70
CA TYR A 76 28.43 51.27 -37.25
C TYR A 76 27.70 52.44 -36.58
N THR A 77 27.40 52.29 -35.29
CA THR A 77 26.84 53.33 -34.43
C THR A 77 27.79 53.56 -33.24
N ILE A 78 28.10 54.82 -32.93
CA ILE A 78 28.82 55.19 -31.71
C ILE A 78 27.81 55.57 -30.64
N ILE A 79 28.05 55.05 -29.45
CA ILE A 79 27.22 55.24 -28.27
C ILE A 79 28.06 55.89 -27.19
N GLU A 80 27.56 56.99 -26.65
CA GLU A 80 28.14 57.72 -25.52
C GLU A 80 27.50 57.22 -24.22
N GLY A 81 28.33 57.01 -23.19
CA GLY A 81 27.98 56.51 -21.87
C GLY A 81 28.11 57.57 -20.79
N LYS A 82 27.14 57.64 -19.89
CA LYS A 82 27.12 58.49 -18.69
C LYS A 82 27.26 57.62 -17.46
N ASN A 83 28.30 57.89 -16.67
CA ASN A 83 28.70 57.09 -15.51
C ASN A 83 29.06 55.63 -15.87
N THR A 84 29.55 55.40 -17.08
CA THR A 84 30.02 54.10 -17.57
C THR A 84 31.52 53.95 -17.35
N ARG A 85 32.01 52.70 -17.35
CA ARG A 85 33.46 52.38 -17.40
C ARG A 85 33.71 51.31 -18.45
N PHE A 86 33.42 51.62 -19.71
CA PHE A 86 33.40 50.62 -20.77
C PHE A 86 34.72 49.89 -20.97
N GLU A 87 35.88 50.52 -20.77
CA GLU A 87 37.19 49.86 -20.94
C GLU A 87 37.40 48.75 -19.90
N LYS A 88 36.75 48.87 -18.74
CA LYS A 88 36.80 47.86 -17.68
C LYS A 88 35.65 46.86 -17.74
N MET A 89 34.56 47.22 -18.40
CA MET A 89 33.29 46.49 -18.32
C MET A 89 32.95 45.72 -19.61
N VAL A 90 33.49 46.12 -20.76
CA VAL A 90 33.10 45.60 -22.08
C VAL A 90 34.33 45.19 -22.87
N GLN A 91 34.26 44.08 -23.59
CA GLN A 91 35.30 43.62 -24.52
C GLN A 91 34.83 43.63 -25.98
N ASN A 92 35.76 43.77 -26.92
CA ASN A 92 35.45 43.68 -28.36
C ASN A 92 34.81 42.33 -28.70
N GLY A 93 33.66 42.36 -29.37
CA GLY A 93 32.88 41.18 -29.74
C GLY A 93 31.85 40.72 -28.70
N GLU A 94 31.77 41.35 -27.52
CA GLU A 94 30.64 41.18 -26.60
C GLU A 94 29.39 41.86 -27.13
N HIS A 95 28.25 41.57 -26.51
CA HIS A 95 26.99 42.17 -26.90
C HIS A 95 26.48 43.16 -25.86
N ILE A 96 26.12 44.35 -26.32
CA ILE A 96 25.41 45.34 -25.51
C ILE A 96 23.93 45.31 -25.89
N VAL A 97 23.06 45.23 -24.88
CA VAL A 97 21.61 45.23 -25.07
C VAL A 97 21.04 46.56 -24.60
N ILE A 98 20.38 47.27 -25.51
CA ILE A 98 19.81 48.60 -25.30
C ILE A 98 18.35 48.53 -25.71
N LEU A 99 17.45 48.92 -24.80
CA LEU A 99 15.99 48.83 -25.01
C LEU A 99 15.50 47.43 -25.43
N GLY A 100 16.22 46.37 -25.05
CA GLY A 100 15.86 44.98 -25.37
C GLY A 100 16.45 44.45 -26.68
N GLU A 101 17.09 45.29 -27.50
CA GLU A 101 17.76 44.86 -28.73
C GLU A 101 19.26 44.65 -28.51
N LYS A 102 19.81 43.59 -29.13
CA LYS A 102 21.19 43.12 -28.93
C LYS A 102 22.11 43.60 -30.04
N TYR A 103 23.19 44.28 -29.67
CA TYR A 103 24.15 44.87 -30.59
C TYR A 103 25.56 44.34 -30.30
N SER A 104 26.27 43.90 -31.34
CA SER A 104 27.67 43.50 -31.21
C SER A 104 28.56 44.73 -31.02
N VAL A 105 29.41 44.72 -30.00
CA VAL A 105 30.43 45.73 -29.77
C VAL A 105 31.57 45.48 -30.74
N LEU A 106 31.74 46.38 -31.69
CA LEU A 106 32.81 46.32 -32.68
C LEU A 106 34.14 46.80 -32.09
N GLU A 107 34.08 47.84 -31.27
CA GLU A 107 35.26 48.50 -30.71
C GLU A 107 34.90 49.26 -29.42
N VAL A 108 35.71 49.13 -28.37
CA VAL A 108 35.64 50.00 -27.18
C VAL A 108 36.54 51.20 -27.40
N LEU A 109 35.97 52.41 -27.48
CA LEU A 109 36.71 53.62 -27.82
C LEU A 109 37.26 54.35 -26.59
N SER A 110 36.49 54.36 -25.49
CA SER A 110 36.90 54.88 -24.18
C SER A 110 35.95 54.41 -23.08
N ASP A 111 36.21 54.75 -21.80
CA ASP A 111 35.31 54.43 -20.68
C ASP A 111 33.87 54.98 -20.85
N THR A 112 33.69 55.96 -21.74
CA THR A 112 32.42 56.62 -22.06
C THR A 112 31.99 56.49 -23.52
N GLU A 113 32.70 55.78 -24.38
CA GLU A 113 32.29 55.61 -25.78
C GLU A 113 32.49 54.18 -26.31
N LEU A 114 31.46 53.64 -26.96
CA LEU A 114 31.45 52.33 -27.60
C LEU A 114 31.05 52.44 -29.06
N LYS A 115 31.68 51.64 -29.91
CA LYS A 115 31.29 51.44 -31.30
C LYS A 115 30.59 50.10 -31.44
N ILE A 116 29.35 50.12 -31.91
CA ILE A 116 28.50 48.94 -32.10
C ILE A 116 28.08 48.81 -33.57
N ASP A 117 27.54 47.66 -33.94
CA ASP A 117 27.04 47.39 -35.30
C ASP A 117 25.95 48.38 -35.76
N GLY A 118 25.91 48.70 -37.07
CA GLY A 118 25.17 49.81 -37.69
C GLY A 118 23.64 49.69 -37.72
N ASN A 119 23.09 48.54 -37.31
CA ASN A 119 21.66 48.22 -37.41
C ASN A 119 20.77 48.80 -36.30
N PHE A 120 21.12 49.95 -35.71
CA PHE A 120 20.31 50.58 -34.64
C PHE A 120 19.04 51.21 -35.22
N LYS A 121 17.85 50.63 -35.01
CA LYS A 121 16.63 50.91 -35.81
C LYS A 121 15.75 52.10 -35.37
N GLN A 122 16.10 52.85 -34.32
CA GLN A 122 15.22 53.93 -33.83
C GLN A 122 15.14 55.15 -34.78
N LYS A 123 13.91 55.64 -35.01
CA LYS A 123 13.60 56.83 -35.82
C LYS A 123 13.28 58.11 -35.02
N ASN A 124 13.01 58.03 -33.71
CA ASN A 124 12.65 59.19 -32.88
C ASN A 124 13.30 59.11 -31.49
N GLY A 125 14.25 60.01 -31.20
CA GLY A 125 14.81 60.22 -29.86
C GLY A 125 16.32 60.01 -29.72
N PHE A 126 17.15 60.72 -30.50
CA PHE A 126 18.61 60.65 -30.42
C PHE A 126 19.21 61.20 -29.10
N ASP A 127 18.44 61.97 -28.32
CA ASP A 127 18.94 62.68 -27.12
C ASP A 127 18.58 62.05 -25.77
N LYS A 128 17.94 60.87 -25.74
CA LYS A 128 17.58 60.23 -24.47
C LYS A 128 18.66 59.25 -24.00
N TRP A 129 19.06 59.43 -22.73
CA TRP A 129 19.86 58.46 -21.99
C TRP A 129 19.02 57.21 -21.71
N MET A 130 19.56 56.05 -22.07
CA MET A 130 18.91 54.73 -22.02
C MET A 130 19.72 53.80 -21.12
N GLU A 131 19.04 52.90 -20.41
CA GLU A 131 19.74 51.81 -19.71
C GLU A 131 20.29 50.78 -20.70
N PHE A 132 21.41 50.18 -20.33
CA PHE A 132 22.00 49.06 -21.08
C PHE A 132 22.38 47.91 -20.14
N ARG A 133 22.56 46.73 -20.74
CA ARG A 133 23.22 45.59 -20.11
C ARG A 133 24.26 45.01 -21.04
N ILE A 134 25.28 44.38 -20.47
CA ILE A 134 26.32 43.68 -21.21
C ILE A 134 26.01 42.19 -21.09
N GLU A 135 25.92 41.51 -22.24
CA GLU A 135 25.82 40.06 -22.32
C GLU A 135 27.14 39.51 -22.87
N PRO A 136 27.83 38.65 -22.11
CA PRO A 136 29.06 38.03 -22.59
C PRO A 136 28.78 37.16 -23.81
N LYS A 137 29.79 37.00 -24.67
CA LYS A 137 29.74 36.07 -25.80
C LYS A 137 29.82 34.63 -25.29
N THR A 138 28.67 33.96 -25.15
CA THR A 138 28.64 32.55 -24.71
C THR A 138 28.67 31.63 -25.93
N ASN A 139 29.69 30.77 -26.02
CA ASN A 139 29.74 29.68 -27.01
C ASN A 139 28.92 28.44 -26.58
N LEU A 140 28.38 28.44 -25.36
CA LEU A 140 27.58 27.37 -24.81
C LEU A 140 26.13 27.52 -25.24
N ASN A 141 25.55 26.45 -25.79
CA ASN A 141 24.14 26.38 -26.11
C ASN A 141 23.42 25.60 -25.00
N GLY A 142 23.07 26.28 -23.91
CA GLY A 142 22.47 25.63 -22.74
C GLY A 142 21.21 24.78 -23.00
N LEU A 143 20.50 24.99 -24.12
CA LEU A 143 19.36 24.15 -24.52
C LEU A 143 19.79 22.83 -25.19
N ILE A 144 20.90 22.85 -25.94
CA ILE A 144 21.44 21.67 -26.61
C ILE A 144 22.39 20.91 -25.69
N ASP A 145 23.22 21.63 -24.94
CA ASP A 145 24.19 21.07 -24.00
C ASP A 145 23.52 20.20 -22.91
N ALA A 146 22.26 20.51 -22.57
CA ALA A 146 21.45 19.71 -21.66
C ALA A 146 21.31 18.24 -22.09
N TYR A 147 21.23 17.97 -23.40
CA TYR A 147 21.20 16.59 -23.92
C TYR A 147 22.53 15.88 -23.69
N GLY A 148 23.65 16.56 -23.94
CA GLY A 148 24.99 16.05 -23.63
C GLY A 148 25.16 15.72 -22.15
N LEU A 149 24.76 16.64 -21.26
CA LEU A 149 24.82 16.48 -19.80
C LEU A 149 23.94 15.33 -19.30
N MET A 150 22.73 15.17 -19.86
CA MET A 150 21.85 14.05 -19.54
C MET A 150 22.52 12.72 -19.87
N PHE A 151 23.06 12.58 -21.07
CA PHE A 151 23.74 11.35 -21.50
C PHE A 151 25.09 11.11 -20.83
N GLU A 152 25.73 12.16 -20.31
CA GLU A 152 26.89 12.03 -19.45
C GLU A 152 26.53 11.40 -18.10
N ARG A 153 25.38 11.77 -17.55
CA ARG A 153 24.93 11.31 -16.23
C ARG A 153 24.18 9.96 -16.25
N TYR A 154 23.38 9.71 -17.28
CA TYR A 154 22.49 8.55 -17.38
C TYR A 154 22.83 7.65 -18.56
N SER A 155 22.11 6.53 -18.73
CA SER A 155 22.31 5.65 -19.87
C SER A 155 21.93 6.34 -21.18
N VAL A 156 22.75 6.10 -22.22
CA VAL A 156 22.42 6.49 -23.60
C VAL A 156 21.48 5.46 -24.23
N GLU A 157 21.70 4.20 -23.90
CA GLU A 157 20.97 3.05 -24.42
C GLU A 157 20.40 2.25 -23.25
N SER A 158 19.14 1.84 -23.36
CA SER A 158 18.50 0.95 -22.41
C SER A 158 19.09 -0.45 -22.51
N CYS A 159 19.51 -1.00 -21.36
CA CYS A 159 19.93 -2.40 -21.26
C CYS A 159 18.73 -3.34 -21.12
N ILE A 160 17.60 -2.87 -20.59
CA ILE A 160 16.42 -3.68 -20.26
C ILE A 160 15.43 -3.75 -21.42
N ASP A 161 15.21 -2.64 -22.11
CA ASP A 161 14.20 -2.56 -23.16
C ASP A 161 14.85 -2.07 -24.46
N SER A 162 15.24 -3.01 -25.31
CA SER A 162 15.83 -2.69 -26.62
C SER A 162 14.85 -1.97 -27.55
N GLU A 163 13.54 -2.05 -27.32
CA GLU A 163 12.57 -1.31 -28.13
C GLU A 163 12.56 0.18 -27.80
N GLN A 164 13.04 0.57 -26.61
CA GLN A 164 13.24 1.97 -26.24
C GLN A 164 14.48 2.58 -26.93
N ASN A 165 15.35 1.75 -27.49
CA ASN A 165 16.56 2.18 -28.21
C ASN A 165 16.23 2.63 -29.64
N ARG A 166 15.35 3.63 -29.76
CA ARG A 166 14.94 4.22 -31.03
C ARG A 166 15.77 5.47 -31.37
N PRO A 167 15.98 5.77 -32.66
CA PRO A 167 16.67 7.00 -33.09
C PRO A 167 15.98 8.23 -32.52
N LEU A 168 16.76 9.10 -31.91
CA LEU A 168 16.27 10.37 -31.37
C LEU A 168 16.31 11.45 -32.46
N SER A 169 15.37 12.39 -32.39
CA SER A 169 15.37 13.55 -33.28
C SER A 169 15.17 14.85 -32.51
N LEU A 170 15.90 15.89 -32.93
CA LEU A 170 15.75 17.24 -32.40
C LEU A 170 15.26 18.18 -33.50
N LYS A 171 14.10 18.79 -33.26
CA LYS A 171 13.55 19.82 -34.13
C LYS A 171 13.74 21.20 -33.51
N ILE A 172 14.52 22.04 -34.18
CA ILE A 172 14.86 23.40 -33.76
C ILE A 172 14.01 24.37 -34.56
N VAL A 173 13.25 25.20 -33.87
CA VAL A 173 12.42 26.24 -34.49
C VAL A 173 13.05 27.59 -34.23
N LEU A 174 13.36 28.32 -35.29
CA LEU A 174 14.01 29.64 -35.23
C LEU A 174 13.07 30.72 -35.75
N ASP A 175 13.02 31.85 -35.07
CA ASP A 175 12.33 33.04 -35.55
C ASP A 175 13.33 33.94 -36.30
N VAL A 176 13.62 33.60 -37.55
CA VAL A 176 14.61 34.28 -38.41
C VAL A 176 14.05 34.49 -39.82
N ASP A 177 14.39 35.63 -40.43
CA ASP A 177 13.76 36.09 -41.67
C ASP A 177 14.32 35.45 -42.96
N ASN A 178 15.56 34.89 -42.97
CA ASN A 178 16.16 34.07 -44.05
C ASN A 178 17.49 33.38 -43.60
N ASP A 179 18.04 32.45 -44.40
CA ASP A 179 19.28 31.63 -44.19
C ASP A 179 19.19 30.37 -43.31
N ILE A 180 18.07 29.64 -43.33
CA ILE A 180 17.88 28.48 -42.46
C ILE A 180 18.86 27.32 -42.66
N GLU A 181 19.28 27.05 -43.90
CA GLU A 181 20.16 25.92 -44.23
C GLU A 181 21.51 26.05 -43.53
N LYS A 182 22.05 27.27 -43.50
CA LYS A 182 23.30 27.61 -42.81
C LYS A 182 23.21 27.44 -41.29
N TYR A 183 22.03 27.64 -40.69
CA TYR A 183 21.83 27.35 -39.27
C TYR A 183 21.66 25.85 -39.03
N GLY A 184 21.01 25.14 -39.96
CA GLY A 184 20.91 23.68 -39.99
C GLY A 184 22.26 22.99 -39.82
N GLU A 185 23.19 23.27 -40.75
CA GLU A 185 24.54 22.69 -40.74
C GLU A 185 25.28 22.99 -39.43
N LYS A 186 25.20 24.22 -38.93
CA LYS A 186 25.88 24.60 -37.67
C LYS A 186 25.35 23.87 -36.44
N PHE A 187 24.04 23.65 -36.35
CA PHE A 187 23.45 22.91 -35.24
C PHE A 187 23.80 21.42 -35.32
N GLU A 188 23.79 20.86 -36.53
CA GLU A 188 24.21 19.49 -36.78
C GLU A 188 25.67 19.27 -36.40
N ASP A 189 26.59 20.12 -36.88
CA ASP A 189 28.02 20.07 -36.54
C ASP A 189 28.24 20.15 -35.03
N TYR A 190 27.56 21.08 -34.35
CA TYR A 190 27.65 21.26 -32.90
C TYR A 190 27.20 20.00 -32.13
N ILE A 191 26.08 19.40 -32.53
CA ILE A 191 25.54 18.20 -31.89
C ILE A 191 26.44 16.99 -32.14
N ILE A 192 26.96 16.83 -33.36
CA ILE A 192 27.91 15.77 -33.71
C ILE A 192 29.20 15.91 -32.87
N GLU A 193 29.73 17.12 -32.72
CA GLU A 193 30.91 17.37 -31.89
C GLU A 193 30.63 17.06 -30.41
N MET A 194 29.48 17.50 -29.89
CA MET A 194 29.04 17.20 -28.53
C MET A 194 28.99 15.69 -28.26
N PHE A 195 28.37 14.90 -29.13
CA PHE A 195 28.29 13.44 -28.96
C PHE A 195 29.63 12.73 -29.18
N LYS A 196 30.50 13.22 -30.07
CA LYS A 196 31.88 12.72 -30.20
C LYS A 196 32.67 12.94 -28.91
N ASN A 197 32.53 14.11 -28.29
CA ASN A 197 33.18 14.42 -27.02
C ASN A 197 32.63 13.55 -25.88
N LEU A 198 31.31 13.36 -25.82
CA LEU A 198 30.67 12.45 -24.87
C LEU A 198 31.19 11.00 -25.01
N LYS A 199 31.31 10.48 -26.23
CA LYS A 199 31.84 9.12 -26.50
C LYS A 199 33.28 8.97 -26.02
N ARG A 200 34.11 10.02 -26.21
CA ARG A 200 35.50 10.03 -25.76
C ARG A 200 35.64 10.13 -24.25
N SER A 201 34.83 10.97 -23.59
CA SER A 201 34.93 11.20 -22.14
C SER A 201 34.33 10.06 -21.32
N THR A 202 33.19 9.51 -21.75
CA THR A 202 32.44 8.51 -20.96
C THR A 202 32.70 7.07 -21.37
N LYS A 203 33.12 6.83 -22.61
CA LYS A 203 33.24 5.49 -23.24
C LYS A 203 31.95 4.65 -23.20
N LYS A 204 30.79 5.30 -23.08
CA LYS A 204 29.48 4.65 -23.12
C LYS A 204 29.15 4.10 -24.51
N PRO A 205 28.29 3.07 -24.61
CA PRO A 205 27.59 2.73 -25.85
C PRO A 205 26.81 3.95 -26.37
N THR A 206 26.98 4.27 -27.66
CA THR A 206 26.45 5.51 -28.28
C THR A 206 25.89 5.25 -29.68
N SER A 207 25.55 4.00 -30.01
CA SER A 207 25.05 3.60 -31.33
C SER A 207 23.79 4.35 -31.72
N ILE A 208 22.86 4.58 -30.78
CA ILE A 208 21.63 5.36 -31.04
C ILE A 208 21.95 6.82 -31.40
N LEU A 209 23.04 7.39 -30.86
CA LEU A 209 23.44 8.77 -31.15
C LEU A 209 24.07 8.91 -32.54
N GLU A 210 24.52 7.80 -33.15
CA GLU A 210 25.00 7.78 -34.53
C GLU A 210 23.85 7.94 -35.53
N GLU A 211 22.61 7.57 -35.13
CA GLU A 211 21.38 7.75 -35.90
C GLU A 211 20.57 8.99 -35.47
N PHE A 212 21.15 9.86 -34.64
CA PHE A 212 20.48 11.08 -34.16
C PHE A 212 20.23 12.06 -35.30
N THR A 213 18.99 12.52 -35.48
CA THR A 213 18.63 13.44 -36.55
C THR A 213 18.32 14.85 -36.03
N THR A 214 18.78 15.87 -36.74
CA THR A 214 18.49 17.27 -36.45
C THR A 214 17.71 17.89 -37.60
N SER A 215 16.74 18.74 -37.29
CA SER A 215 16.04 19.52 -38.30
C SER A 215 15.80 20.94 -37.83
N VAL A 216 15.95 21.91 -38.74
CA VAL A 216 15.77 23.33 -38.45
C VAL A 216 14.66 23.89 -39.35
N ILE A 217 13.67 24.53 -38.73
CA ILE A 217 12.58 25.20 -39.44
C ILE A 217 12.36 26.62 -38.92
N THR A 218 11.73 27.48 -39.72
CA THR A 218 11.37 28.83 -39.25
C THR A 218 10.08 28.73 -38.46
N PHE A 219 9.87 29.66 -37.53
CA PHE A 219 8.60 29.81 -36.83
C PHE A 219 7.43 30.01 -37.80
N GLN A 220 7.64 30.79 -38.88
CA GLN A 220 6.66 30.98 -39.95
C GLN A 220 6.28 29.68 -40.69
N LYS A 221 7.17 28.68 -40.71
CA LYS A 221 6.92 27.35 -41.29
C LYS A 221 6.38 26.34 -40.27
N LEU A 222 6.30 26.71 -38.99
CA LEU A 222 5.73 25.88 -37.94
C LEU A 222 4.21 26.06 -37.94
N ASP A 223 3.51 25.19 -38.65
CA ASP A 223 2.05 25.14 -38.66
C ASP A 223 1.56 23.99 -37.76
N VAL A 224 1.32 24.32 -36.48
CA VAL A 224 0.89 23.37 -35.43
C VAL A 224 -0.57 22.92 -35.64
N GLU A 225 -1.37 23.74 -36.34
CA GLU A 225 -2.76 23.44 -36.70
C GLU A 225 -2.87 22.59 -37.98
N ASN A 226 -1.78 22.43 -38.72
CA ASN A 226 -1.76 21.64 -39.94
C ASN A 226 -2.14 20.18 -39.69
N ALA A 227 -3.19 19.71 -40.36
CA ALA A 227 -3.63 18.31 -40.27
C ALA A 227 -2.54 17.30 -40.69
N LYS A 228 -1.57 17.66 -41.55
CA LYS A 228 -0.41 16.80 -41.87
C LYS A 228 0.66 16.81 -40.78
N PHE A 229 0.87 17.95 -40.10
CA PHE A 229 1.76 18.03 -38.93
C PHE A 229 1.16 17.19 -37.80
N GLN A 230 -0.12 17.40 -37.48
CA GLN A 230 -0.84 16.60 -36.49
C GLN A 230 -0.86 15.12 -36.86
N LYS A 231 -1.23 14.72 -38.09
CA LYS A 231 -1.21 13.30 -38.52
C LYS A 231 0.18 12.65 -38.47
N LYS A 232 1.25 13.41 -38.71
CA LYS A 232 2.62 12.88 -38.68
C LYS A 232 3.08 12.54 -37.25
N PHE A 233 2.57 13.26 -36.25
CA PHE A 233 2.98 13.08 -34.84
C PHE A 233 1.88 12.48 -33.95
N SER A 234 0.62 12.44 -34.38
CA SER A 234 -0.53 11.95 -33.59
C SER A 234 -0.53 10.43 -33.38
N SER A 235 0.07 9.67 -34.29
CA SER A 235 0.23 8.22 -34.14
C SER A 235 1.46 7.83 -33.29
N GLU A 236 2.40 8.75 -33.06
CA GLU A 236 3.66 8.49 -32.36
C GLU A 236 3.69 9.04 -30.91
N CYS A 237 2.85 10.03 -30.58
CA CYS A 237 2.81 10.64 -29.26
C CYS A 237 1.59 10.17 -28.45
N GLN A 238 1.70 9.03 -27.77
CA GLN A 238 0.76 8.66 -26.71
C GLN A 238 1.02 9.50 -25.47
N LEU A 239 0.38 10.67 -25.36
CA LEU A 239 0.57 11.60 -24.24
C LEU A 239 0.44 10.91 -22.88
N GLY A 240 -0.51 9.99 -22.71
CA GLY A 240 -0.68 9.22 -21.48
C GLY A 240 0.52 8.33 -21.16
N GLU A 241 1.03 7.59 -22.15
CA GLU A 241 2.23 6.76 -21.97
C GLU A 241 3.47 7.61 -21.66
N TRP A 242 3.60 8.76 -22.32
CA TRP A 242 4.68 9.71 -22.06
C TRP A 242 4.62 10.28 -20.63
N ILE A 243 3.44 10.65 -20.13
CA ILE A 243 3.26 11.10 -18.74
C ILE A 243 3.65 9.98 -17.77
N ILE A 244 3.21 8.74 -18.02
CA ILE A 244 3.58 7.58 -17.21
C ILE A 244 5.11 7.39 -17.20
N GLN A 245 5.77 7.49 -18.36
CA GLN A 245 7.23 7.39 -18.47
C GLN A 245 7.93 8.51 -17.70
N LEU A 246 7.42 9.75 -17.73
CA LEU A 246 7.95 10.83 -16.90
C LEU A 246 7.81 10.56 -15.41
N CYS A 247 6.65 10.07 -14.96
CA CYS A 247 6.42 9.72 -13.56
C CYS A 247 7.38 8.61 -13.08
N CYS A 248 7.69 7.65 -13.95
CA CYS A 248 8.67 6.58 -13.70
C CYS A 248 10.10 7.10 -13.46
N LEU A 249 10.46 8.26 -14.03
CA LEU A 249 11.76 8.92 -13.86
C LEU A 249 11.88 9.74 -12.56
N ILE A 250 10.88 9.72 -11.67
CA ILE A 250 10.93 10.46 -10.41
C ILE A 250 11.01 9.45 -9.26
N PRO A 251 12.22 9.19 -8.71
CA PRO A 251 12.37 8.28 -7.58
C PRO A 251 11.56 8.74 -6.37
N ILE A 252 10.91 7.79 -5.68
CA ILE A 252 10.16 8.04 -4.44
C ILE A 252 10.84 7.29 -3.30
N GLN A 253 11.11 7.98 -2.19
CA GLN A 253 11.56 7.34 -0.96
C GLN A 253 10.38 6.60 -0.31
N ILE A 254 10.56 5.30 -0.03
CA ILE A 254 9.48 4.45 0.48
C ILE A 254 9.71 4.02 1.94
N ALA A 255 10.95 4.05 2.43
CA ALA A 255 11.27 3.69 3.82
C ALA A 255 12.57 4.34 4.28
N VAL A 256 12.74 4.47 5.59
CA VAL A 256 14.00 4.84 6.27
C VAL A 256 14.20 3.91 7.47
N ALA A 257 15.44 3.52 7.75
CA ALA A 257 15.80 2.86 9.00
C ALA A 257 16.54 3.87 9.89
N ARG A 258 15.92 4.30 10.98
CA ARG A 258 16.45 5.35 11.86
C ARG A 258 16.00 5.12 13.29
N ASN A 259 16.87 5.44 14.24
CA ASN A 259 16.65 5.26 15.67
C ASN A 259 16.30 3.79 16.01
N ASN A 260 16.91 2.82 15.32
CA ASN A 260 16.59 1.39 15.43
C ASN A 260 15.17 0.99 15.03
N LEU A 261 14.46 1.82 14.26
CA LEU A 261 13.12 1.52 13.77
C LEU A 261 13.11 1.46 12.24
N PHE A 262 12.35 0.52 11.68
CA PHE A 262 11.97 0.55 10.27
C PHE A 262 10.76 1.47 10.10
N GLN A 263 10.91 2.54 9.34
CA GLN A 263 9.90 3.57 9.17
C GLN A 263 9.48 3.64 7.69
N PRO A 264 8.30 3.09 7.34
CA PRO A 264 7.69 3.37 6.05
C PRO A 264 7.49 4.88 5.86
N VAL A 265 7.68 5.34 4.63
CA VAL A 265 7.49 6.73 4.21
C VAL A 265 6.22 6.77 3.34
N ARG A 266 5.43 7.84 3.46
CA ARG A 266 4.18 8.00 2.71
C ARG A 266 4.42 9.03 1.61
N ASP A 267 4.35 8.60 0.36
CA ASP A 267 4.49 9.47 -0.83
C ASP A 267 5.83 10.25 -0.85
N GLY A 268 6.89 9.69 -0.27
CA GLY A 268 8.19 10.37 -0.14
C GLY A 268 8.30 11.31 1.06
N LEU A 269 7.27 11.42 1.90
CA LEU A 269 7.23 12.27 3.09
C LEU A 269 7.14 11.45 4.38
N SER A 270 7.86 11.88 5.41
CA SER A 270 7.75 11.29 6.75
C SER A 270 6.37 11.58 7.33
N SER A 271 5.57 10.55 7.59
CA SER A 271 4.29 10.74 8.28
C SER A 271 4.48 10.63 9.80
N ASN A 272 4.11 11.68 10.55
CA ASN A 272 4.02 11.64 12.01
C ASN A 272 2.70 11.02 12.51
N ASP A 273 1.81 10.59 11.61
CA ASP A 273 0.47 10.17 11.98
C ASP A 273 0.40 8.73 12.47
N GLY A 274 -0.42 8.54 13.51
CA GLY A 274 -0.70 7.28 14.19
C GLY A 274 -1.03 6.18 13.19
N TYR A 275 -0.04 5.34 12.93
CA TYR A 275 -0.23 4.13 12.15
C TYR A 275 -1.32 3.28 12.82
N GLY A 276 -2.23 2.71 12.02
CA GLY A 276 -3.29 1.85 12.55
C GLY A 276 -2.73 0.74 13.45
N LEU A 277 -3.52 0.29 14.42
CA LEU A 277 -3.04 -0.57 15.49
C LEU A 277 -2.60 -1.97 15.01
N HIS A 278 -3.11 -2.44 13.87
CA HIS A 278 -2.77 -3.74 13.29
C HIS A 278 -2.09 -3.60 11.92
N VAL A 279 -1.45 -4.68 11.43
CA VAL A 279 -0.80 -4.73 10.11
C VAL A 279 -1.70 -4.17 9.00
N ASP A 280 -3.00 -4.50 8.95
CA ASP A 280 -3.97 -3.94 7.99
C ASP A 280 -4.06 -2.41 8.06
N GLY A 281 -4.12 -1.85 9.27
CA GLY A 281 -4.16 -0.40 9.48
C GLY A 281 -2.86 0.30 9.07
N ILE A 282 -1.71 -0.34 9.32
CA ILE A 282 -0.40 0.16 8.88
C ILE A 282 -0.30 0.13 7.36
N VAL A 283 -0.67 -0.99 6.73
CA VAL A 283 -0.66 -1.18 5.26
C VAL A 283 -1.47 -0.10 4.54
N LYS A 284 -2.63 0.30 5.10
CA LYS A 284 -3.46 1.39 4.56
C LYS A 284 -2.80 2.76 4.60
N ASN A 285 -1.87 2.97 5.53
CA ASN A 285 -1.15 4.25 5.69
C ASN A 285 0.15 4.30 4.88
N ILE A 286 0.65 3.16 4.38
CA ILE A 286 1.79 3.12 3.48
C ILE A 286 1.30 3.50 2.08
N SER A 287 1.96 4.47 1.45
CA SER A 287 1.65 4.91 0.08
C SER A 287 2.92 5.12 -0.74
N PHE A 288 2.93 4.61 -1.98
CA PHE A 288 4.01 4.80 -2.96
C PHE A 288 3.70 5.92 -3.97
N GLY A 289 2.86 6.88 -3.61
CA GLY A 289 2.48 8.00 -4.47
C GLY A 289 1.84 7.57 -5.78
N TRP A 290 2.23 8.23 -6.87
CA TRP A 290 1.72 7.95 -8.21
C TRP A 290 2.05 6.53 -8.71
N TYR A 291 3.04 5.84 -8.12
CA TYR A 291 3.34 4.46 -8.49
C TYR A 291 2.20 3.49 -8.21
N GLU A 292 1.33 3.78 -7.23
CA GLU A 292 0.15 2.94 -7.00
C GLU A 292 -0.85 3.02 -8.15
N GLY A 293 -1.01 4.20 -8.75
CA GLY A 293 -1.81 4.37 -9.96
C GLY A 293 -1.25 3.55 -11.12
N ILE A 294 0.07 3.54 -11.28
CA ILE A 294 0.76 2.76 -12.32
C ILE A 294 0.60 1.26 -12.07
N PHE A 295 0.81 0.78 -10.84
CA PHE A 295 0.61 -0.63 -10.49
C PHE A 295 -0.85 -1.08 -10.60
N LYS A 296 -1.82 -0.19 -10.38
CA LYS A 296 -3.24 -0.49 -10.62
C LYS A 296 -3.55 -0.55 -12.11
N HIS A 297 -3.07 0.44 -12.88
CA HIS A 297 -3.33 0.53 -14.32
C HIS A 297 -2.69 -0.63 -15.10
N PHE A 298 -1.48 -1.04 -14.73
CA PHE A 298 -0.80 -2.20 -15.31
C PHE A 298 -0.84 -3.42 -14.38
N GLY A 299 -1.98 -3.59 -13.69
CA GLY A 299 -2.15 -4.58 -12.62
C GLY A 299 -1.77 -6.01 -13.00
N ASP A 300 -2.00 -6.42 -14.25
CA ASP A 300 -1.78 -7.79 -14.73
C ASP A 300 -0.34 -8.05 -15.18
N LYS A 301 0.49 -7.00 -15.29
CA LYS A 301 1.88 -7.17 -15.71
C LYS A 301 2.69 -7.81 -14.59
N LYS A 302 3.51 -8.79 -14.98
CA LYS A 302 4.54 -9.38 -14.11
C LYS A 302 5.53 -8.32 -13.65
N VAL A 303 6.02 -8.44 -12.41
CA VAL A 303 6.99 -7.50 -11.84
C VAL A 303 8.32 -8.18 -11.58
N LYS A 304 9.40 -7.51 -11.97
CA LYS A 304 10.77 -7.90 -11.64
C LYS A 304 11.45 -6.80 -10.85
N VAL A 305 11.99 -7.15 -9.69
CA VAL A 305 12.60 -6.21 -8.75
C VAL A 305 14.11 -6.40 -8.78
N VAL A 306 14.84 -5.34 -9.12
CA VAL A 306 16.29 -5.28 -9.03
C VAL A 306 16.68 -4.22 -8.01
N SER A 307 17.57 -4.59 -7.10
CA SER A 307 18.03 -3.67 -6.06
C SER A 307 19.53 -3.50 -6.07
N SER A 308 19.99 -2.39 -5.51
CA SER A 308 21.41 -2.15 -5.25
C SER A 308 21.62 -1.91 -3.76
N MET A 309 22.63 -2.58 -3.17
CA MET A 309 23.03 -2.46 -1.76
C MET A 309 24.55 -2.57 -1.65
N GLY A 310 25.17 -2.16 -0.55
CA GLY A 310 26.62 -2.30 -0.34
C GLY A 310 27.26 -1.07 0.32
N GLU A 311 28.58 -0.99 0.27
CA GLU A 311 29.35 0.06 0.97
C GLU A 311 29.01 1.48 0.50
N GLN A 312 29.37 2.48 1.32
CA GLN A 312 29.15 3.88 0.99
C GLN A 312 30.01 4.31 -0.20
N SER A 313 29.44 5.17 -1.06
CA SER A 313 30.15 5.79 -2.19
C SER A 313 30.80 4.80 -3.18
N CYS A 314 30.31 3.57 -3.29
CA CYS A 314 30.79 2.59 -4.29
C CYS A 314 30.11 2.71 -5.68
N GLY A 315 29.26 3.73 -5.91
CA GLY A 315 28.57 3.96 -7.18
C GLY A 315 27.38 3.01 -7.43
N LYS A 316 26.56 2.77 -6.40
CA LYS A 316 25.34 1.94 -6.42
C LYS A 316 24.30 2.49 -7.38
N SER A 317 23.83 3.70 -7.08
CA SER A 317 22.83 4.44 -7.84
C SER A 317 23.26 4.63 -9.29
N PHE A 318 24.54 4.94 -9.55
CA PHE A 318 25.07 5.05 -10.91
C PHE A 318 24.91 3.75 -11.71
N MET A 319 25.28 2.61 -11.12
CA MET A 319 25.17 1.31 -11.80
C MET A 319 23.70 0.92 -12.03
N LEU A 320 22.83 1.16 -11.04
CA LEU A 320 21.40 0.87 -11.15
C LEU A 320 20.74 1.74 -12.23
N ASN A 321 21.05 3.04 -12.27
CA ASN A 321 20.60 3.97 -13.31
C ASN A 321 21.00 3.51 -14.71
N HIS A 322 22.22 3.01 -14.90
CA HIS A 322 22.68 2.53 -16.21
C HIS A 322 22.16 1.14 -16.58
N LEU A 323 21.84 0.31 -15.59
CA LEU A 323 21.24 -1.01 -15.84
C LEU A 323 19.77 -0.88 -16.24
N VAL A 324 18.99 -0.12 -15.48
CA VAL A 324 17.53 -0.10 -15.59
C VAL A 324 17.02 1.08 -16.42
N GLY A 325 17.74 2.21 -16.42
CA GLY A 325 17.29 3.46 -17.04
C GLY A 325 16.60 4.42 -16.05
N THR A 326 16.99 4.38 -14.78
CA THR A 326 16.45 5.22 -13.70
C THR A 326 17.31 6.45 -13.43
N THR A 327 16.85 7.30 -12.51
CA THR A 327 17.40 8.65 -12.27
C THR A 327 17.76 8.93 -10.81
N PHE A 328 18.08 7.90 -10.01
CA PHE A 328 18.52 8.08 -8.63
C PHE A 328 19.69 9.06 -8.52
N ASP A 329 19.71 9.87 -7.46
CA ASP A 329 20.77 10.86 -7.27
C ASP A 329 22.12 10.16 -7.03
N GLY A 330 23.19 10.75 -7.55
CA GLY A 330 24.54 10.20 -7.49
C GLY A 330 25.51 11.24 -6.98
N SER A 331 25.99 11.08 -5.74
CA SER A 331 27.04 11.92 -5.14
C SER A 331 28.25 11.10 -4.70
N ALA A 332 29.39 11.77 -4.53
CA ALA A 332 30.54 11.25 -3.80
C ALA A 332 30.37 11.31 -2.26
N MET A 333 29.48 12.17 -1.75
CA MET A 333 29.10 12.29 -0.34
C MET A 333 27.85 11.42 -0.04
N ARG A 334 27.48 11.21 1.24
CA ARG A 334 26.30 10.41 1.65
C ARG A 334 25.05 10.95 0.93
N CYS A 335 24.47 10.20 -0.01
CA CYS A 335 23.37 10.71 -0.85
C CYS A 335 22.10 9.86 -0.90
N THR A 336 22.11 8.63 -0.35
CA THR A 336 20.90 7.81 -0.24
C THR A 336 20.63 7.57 1.24
N GLU A 337 19.56 8.15 1.76
CA GLU A 337 18.98 7.80 3.07
C GLU A 337 17.78 6.86 2.83
N GLY A 338 17.71 5.75 3.57
CA GLY A 338 16.63 4.79 3.46
C GLY A 338 16.57 4.00 2.14
N VAL A 339 15.37 3.83 1.60
CA VAL A 339 15.08 3.03 0.41
C VAL A 339 14.30 3.87 -0.60
N TRP A 340 14.81 3.92 -1.82
CA TRP A 340 14.21 4.66 -2.93
C TRP A 340 13.73 3.72 -4.03
N MET A 341 12.55 4.01 -4.59
CA MET A 341 11.92 3.23 -5.65
C MET A 341 11.83 4.04 -6.94
N SER A 342 12.11 3.40 -8.08
CA SER A 342 11.81 3.92 -9.42
C SER A 342 11.35 2.77 -10.33
N LEU A 343 10.57 3.06 -11.37
CA LEU A 343 9.93 2.05 -12.21
C LEU A 343 10.40 2.17 -13.66
N VAL A 344 10.38 1.05 -14.39
CA VAL A 344 10.50 1.03 -15.85
C VAL A 344 9.44 0.08 -16.42
N ASN A 345 8.50 0.64 -17.17
CA ASN A 345 7.42 -0.10 -17.79
C ASN A 345 7.84 -0.59 -19.18
N THR A 346 7.82 -1.90 -19.40
CA THR A 346 8.07 -2.52 -20.71
C THR A 346 6.80 -3.21 -21.21
N LYS A 347 6.80 -3.77 -22.42
CA LYS A 347 5.65 -4.53 -22.93
C LYS A 347 5.26 -5.71 -22.03
N LYS A 348 6.25 -6.44 -21.48
CA LYS A 348 6.03 -7.70 -20.76
C LYS A 348 6.08 -7.56 -19.23
N TYR A 349 6.91 -6.66 -18.72
CA TYR A 349 7.19 -6.54 -17.29
C TYR A 349 7.16 -5.08 -16.84
N ILE A 350 6.83 -4.86 -15.56
CA ILE A 350 7.25 -3.67 -14.84
C ILE A 350 8.53 -4.02 -14.09
N TYR A 351 9.61 -3.32 -14.38
CA TYR A 351 10.84 -3.41 -13.61
C TYR A 351 10.81 -2.40 -12.48
N VAL A 352 11.00 -2.88 -11.26
CA VAL A 352 11.13 -2.04 -10.06
C VAL A 352 12.61 -1.97 -9.71
N ALA A 353 13.16 -0.77 -9.67
CA ALA A 353 14.51 -0.51 -9.18
C ALA A 353 14.44 -0.01 -7.74
N LEU A 354 15.20 -0.63 -6.85
CA LEU A 354 15.33 -0.20 -5.45
C LEU A 354 16.78 0.20 -5.14
N ASP A 355 17.00 1.48 -4.82
CA ASP A 355 18.29 1.96 -4.33
C ASP A 355 18.26 1.98 -2.80
N PHE A 356 19.03 1.07 -2.19
CA PHE A 356 19.18 1.00 -0.74
C PHE A 356 20.36 1.86 -0.30
N GLU A 357 20.14 2.55 0.81
CA GLU A 357 21.18 3.20 1.56
C GLU A 357 22.34 2.21 1.92
N ALA A 358 23.56 2.75 1.99
CA ALA A 358 24.77 1.95 2.10
C ALA A 358 24.91 1.23 3.45
N LEU A 359 25.16 -0.07 3.51
CA LEU A 359 25.40 -0.76 4.80
C LEU A 359 26.71 -0.28 5.47
N THR A 360 26.89 -0.59 6.76
CA THR A 360 28.12 -0.35 7.55
C THR A 360 28.54 1.12 7.70
N CYS A 361 27.61 2.08 7.54
CA CYS A 361 27.87 3.49 7.85
C CYS A 361 28.14 3.68 9.36
N LEU A 362 29.09 4.53 9.73
CA LEU A 362 29.49 4.80 11.13
C LEU A 362 28.34 5.25 12.03
N GLU A 363 27.29 5.82 11.43
CA GLU A 363 26.12 6.38 12.12
C GLU A 363 24.95 5.38 12.24
N ARG A 364 25.08 4.15 11.73
CA ARG A 364 23.96 3.17 11.71
C ARG A 364 24.20 1.95 12.58
N THR A 365 23.09 1.45 13.12
CA THR A 365 23.10 0.32 14.04
C THR A 365 23.02 -1.02 13.30
N PRO A 366 23.49 -2.12 13.91
CA PRO A 366 23.31 -3.46 13.33
C PRO A 366 21.84 -3.85 13.11
N GLN A 367 20.91 -3.28 13.90
CA GLN A 367 19.47 -3.49 13.75
C GLN A 367 18.89 -2.76 12.54
N GLU A 368 19.33 -1.53 12.27
CA GLU A 368 18.92 -0.78 11.07
C GLU A 368 19.40 -1.48 9.80
N ASP A 369 20.65 -1.94 9.79
CA ASP A 369 21.21 -2.73 8.68
C ASP A 369 20.47 -4.07 8.49
N LEU A 370 20.05 -4.71 9.59
CA LEU A 370 19.23 -5.91 9.54
C LEU A 370 17.88 -5.64 8.85
N PHE A 371 17.15 -4.58 9.23
CA PHE A 371 15.87 -4.26 8.61
C PHE A 371 15.99 -3.98 7.11
N LEU A 372 16.99 -3.20 6.70
CA LEU A 372 17.24 -2.91 5.28
C LEU A 372 17.60 -4.18 4.50
N THR A 373 18.45 -5.03 5.08
CA THR A 373 18.83 -6.32 4.47
C THR A 373 17.62 -7.23 4.31
N LEU A 374 16.81 -7.38 5.36
CA LEU A 374 15.60 -8.21 5.32
C LEU A 374 14.63 -7.68 4.27
N PHE A 375 14.32 -6.38 4.30
CA PHE A 375 13.42 -5.78 3.31
C PHE A 375 13.91 -6.04 1.89
N ASN A 376 15.18 -5.76 1.62
CA ASN A 376 15.80 -5.96 0.31
C ASN A 376 15.69 -7.41 -0.18
N THR A 377 16.02 -8.36 0.69
CA THR A 377 16.02 -9.79 0.37
C THR A 377 14.62 -10.30 0.11
N VAL A 378 13.63 -9.85 0.88
CA VAL A 378 12.25 -10.28 0.72
C VAL A 378 11.60 -9.67 -0.53
N VAL A 379 11.97 -8.46 -0.98
CA VAL A 379 11.29 -7.86 -2.14
C VAL A 379 11.97 -8.09 -3.48
N SER A 380 13.28 -8.40 -3.49
CA SER A 380 14.07 -8.41 -4.74
C SER A 380 14.05 -9.75 -5.47
N ASP A 381 14.12 -9.71 -6.81
CA ASP A 381 14.49 -10.87 -7.64
C ASP A 381 16.02 -11.00 -7.74
N LEU A 382 16.71 -9.87 -7.87
CA LEU A 382 18.15 -9.78 -8.04
C LEU A 382 18.72 -8.62 -7.21
N ILE A 383 19.67 -8.93 -6.33
CA ILE A 383 20.36 -7.94 -5.49
C ILE A 383 21.77 -7.74 -6.03
N LEU A 384 22.11 -6.50 -6.34
CA LEU A 384 23.46 -6.08 -6.71
C LEU A 384 24.16 -5.56 -5.47
N PHE A 385 24.93 -6.42 -4.82
CA PHE A 385 25.68 -6.07 -3.61
C PHE A 385 27.09 -5.59 -3.98
N LYS A 386 27.36 -4.30 -3.83
CA LYS A 386 28.57 -3.67 -4.37
C LYS A 386 29.61 -3.39 -3.29
N ASN A 387 30.80 -3.95 -3.46
CA ASN A 387 31.89 -3.93 -2.48
C ASN A 387 33.23 -3.47 -3.08
N GLN A 388 34.10 -2.85 -2.28
CA GLN A 388 35.47 -2.51 -2.66
C GLN A 388 36.44 -3.66 -2.34
N PHE A 389 37.38 -3.94 -3.26
CA PHE A 389 38.32 -5.06 -3.13
C PHE A 389 39.37 -4.89 -2.02
N ALA A 390 39.52 -3.69 -1.44
CA ALA A 390 40.49 -3.43 -0.39
C ALA A 390 39.87 -3.72 0.99
N VAL A 391 40.37 -4.76 1.66
CA VAL A 391 40.24 -5.13 3.10
C VAL A 391 39.49 -6.46 3.34
N ASN A 392 40.28 -7.52 3.47
CA ASN A 392 39.87 -8.87 3.89
C ASN A 392 39.23 -8.97 5.28
N ARG A 393 39.21 -7.88 6.06
CA ARG A 393 38.76 -7.85 7.46
C ARG A 393 37.28 -7.52 7.64
N ASP A 394 36.67 -6.80 6.70
CA ASP A 394 35.26 -6.33 6.82
C ASP A 394 34.23 -7.33 6.27
N MET A 395 34.67 -8.34 5.53
CA MET A 395 33.79 -9.34 4.90
C MET A 395 33.11 -10.28 5.91
N SER A 396 33.85 -10.80 6.89
CA SER A 396 33.27 -11.69 7.90
C SER A 396 32.20 -10.98 8.73
N THR A 397 32.45 -9.71 9.06
CA THR A 397 31.49 -8.84 9.76
C THR A 397 30.22 -8.61 8.93
N MET A 398 30.34 -8.48 7.61
CA MET A 398 29.20 -8.38 6.71
C MET A 398 28.37 -9.67 6.66
N PHE A 399 29.03 -10.83 6.53
CA PHE A 399 28.31 -12.11 6.51
C PHE A 399 27.61 -12.40 7.83
N GLN A 400 28.22 -12.05 8.96
CA GLN A 400 27.59 -12.10 10.28
C GLN A 400 26.35 -11.18 10.40
N ARG A 401 26.29 -10.07 9.65
CA ARG A 401 25.08 -9.22 9.58
C ARG A 401 23.97 -9.91 8.80
N PHE A 402 24.28 -10.53 7.67
CA PHE A 402 23.29 -11.31 6.90
C PHE A 402 22.79 -12.52 7.68
N GLN A 403 23.66 -13.20 8.43
CA GLN A 403 23.29 -14.34 9.25
C GLN A 403 22.23 -13.99 10.32
N GLY A 404 22.27 -12.76 10.85
CA GLY A 404 21.27 -12.28 11.82
C GLY A 404 19.83 -12.22 11.29
N GLY A 405 19.63 -12.21 9.96
CA GLY A 405 18.32 -12.22 9.33
C GLY A 405 17.82 -13.58 8.87
N ALA A 406 18.68 -14.60 8.86
CA ALA A 406 18.37 -15.90 8.26
C ALA A 406 17.23 -16.64 8.96
N THR A 407 17.05 -16.42 10.27
CA THR A 407 16.12 -17.16 11.13
C THR A 407 14.83 -16.41 11.46
N LEU A 408 14.69 -15.13 11.07
CA LEU A 408 13.56 -14.28 11.46
C LEU A 408 12.30 -14.50 10.61
N PHE A 409 12.45 -14.80 9.33
CA PHE A 409 11.34 -15.14 8.45
C PHE A 409 11.42 -16.59 7.97
N ASP A 410 10.29 -17.11 7.52
CA ASP A 410 10.21 -18.40 6.84
C ASP A 410 11.01 -18.39 5.54
N SER A 411 11.76 -19.46 5.27
CA SER A 411 12.65 -19.54 4.10
C SER A 411 11.93 -19.43 2.76
N GLU A 412 10.62 -19.68 2.74
CA GLU A 412 9.80 -19.67 1.53
C GLU A 412 9.67 -18.27 0.90
N ILE A 413 9.62 -17.21 1.73
CA ILE A 413 9.43 -15.82 1.27
C ILE A 413 10.66 -15.27 0.53
N PHE A 414 11.82 -15.86 0.81
CA PHE A 414 13.09 -15.47 0.25
C PHE A 414 13.28 -16.11 -1.13
N GLN A 415 13.43 -15.29 -2.17
CA GLN A 415 13.57 -15.74 -3.57
C GLN A 415 14.62 -14.97 -4.36
N ALA A 416 15.30 -14.02 -3.69
CA ALA A 416 16.31 -13.18 -4.30
C ALA A 416 17.56 -13.98 -4.67
N LYS A 417 18.25 -13.57 -5.75
CA LYS A 417 19.65 -13.96 -5.99
C LYS A 417 20.57 -12.82 -5.60
N LEU A 418 21.62 -13.14 -4.85
CA LEU A 418 22.65 -12.19 -4.45
C LEU A 418 23.80 -12.20 -5.47
N CYS A 419 24.02 -11.06 -6.13
CA CYS A 419 25.19 -10.82 -6.97
C CYS A 419 26.16 -9.89 -6.25
N ILE A 420 27.28 -10.43 -5.80
CA ILE A 420 28.35 -9.69 -5.13
C ILE A 420 29.26 -9.11 -6.21
N ILE A 421 29.24 -7.79 -6.34
CA ILE A 421 29.98 -7.03 -7.34
C ILE A 421 31.22 -6.46 -6.68
N ILE A 422 32.38 -6.92 -7.15
CA ILE A 422 33.68 -6.39 -6.74
C ILE A 422 34.07 -5.32 -7.74
N LYS A 423 34.10 -4.05 -7.32
CA LYS A 423 34.35 -2.93 -8.23
C LYS A 423 35.83 -2.85 -8.64
N ASP A 424 36.07 -2.29 -9.83
CA ASP A 424 37.39 -1.88 -10.33
C ASP A 424 38.44 -3.01 -10.32
N VAL A 425 38.06 -4.18 -10.84
CA VAL A 425 38.92 -5.36 -10.91
C VAL A 425 39.70 -5.38 -12.25
N PRO A 426 41.04 -5.34 -12.20
CA PRO A 426 41.89 -5.56 -13.38
C PRO A 426 41.64 -6.92 -14.00
N SER A 427 41.80 -7.05 -15.32
CA SER A 427 41.52 -8.33 -16.02
C SER A 427 42.35 -9.50 -15.53
N ALA A 428 43.57 -9.25 -15.02
CA ALA A 428 44.48 -10.29 -14.52
C ALA A 428 43.99 -10.93 -13.21
N ASP A 429 43.31 -10.17 -12.35
CA ASP A 429 42.99 -10.62 -10.97
C ASP A 429 41.60 -11.27 -10.87
N ARG A 430 40.81 -11.24 -11.95
CA ARG A 430 39.38 -11.63 -11.92
C ARG A 430 39.15 -13.05 -11.41
N GLU A 431 39.97 -14.01 -11.84
CA GLU A 431 39.83 -15.41 -11.45
C GLU A 431 40.23 -15.65 -9.99
N ASP A 432 41.33 -15.04 -9.55
CA ASP A 432 41.83 -15.16 -8.18
C ASP A 432 40.83 -14.62 -7.16
N ILE A 433 40.23 -13.46 -7.45
CA ILE A 433 39.21 -12.85 -6.59
C ILE A 433 38.00 -13.78 -6.47
N VAL A 434 37.50 -14.32 -7.58
CA VAL A 434 36.36 -15.23 -7.54
C VAL A 434 36.71 -16.48 -6.72
N ARG A 435 37.90 -17.07 -6.91
CA ARG A 435 38.36 -18.23 -6.14
C ARG A 435 38.39 -17.93 -4.63
N GLU A 436 38.96 -16.80 -4.23
CA GLU A 436 39.06 -16.41 -2.81
C GLU A 436 37.68 -16.30 -2.16
N PHE A 437 36.73 -15.63 -2.81
CA PHE A 437 35.37 -15.48 -2.28
C PHE A 437 34.68 -16.83 -2.14
N MET A 438 34.81 -17.72 -3.12
CA MET A 438 34.18 -19.04 -3.07
C MET A 438 34.71 -19.89 -1.92
N ILE A 439 36.03 -19.83 -1.63
CA ILE A 439 36.62 -20.55 -0.48
C ILE A 439 36.01 -20.07 0.84
N LYS A 440 35.86 -18.74 1.02
CA LYS A 440 35.25 -18.17 2.24
C LYS A 440 33.77 -18.54 2.38
N PHE A 441 33.02 -18.56 1.28
CA PHE A 441 31.63 -19.03 1.32
C PHE A 441 31.53 -20.50 1.71
N SER A 442 32.41 -21.36 1.19
CA SER A 442 32.45 -22.77 1.58
C SER A 442 32.76 -22.95 3.07
N GLN A 443 33.66 -22.14 3.63
CA GLN A 443 33.94 -22.13 5.07
C GLN A 443 32.70 -21.74 5.88
N LEU A 444 32.02 -20.65 5.54
CA LEU A 444 30.80 -20.20 6.23
C LEU A 444 29.68 -21.23 6.18
N VAL A 445 29.45 -21.84 5.01
CA VAL A 445 28.43 -22.91 4.86
C VAL A 445 28.80 -24.12 5.72
N SER A 446 30.09 -24.44 5.87
CA SER A 446 30.53 -25.55 6.72
C SER A 446 30.40 -25.25 8.23
N GLU A 447 30.58 -23.98 8.64
CA GLU A 447 30.47 -23.54 10.03
C GLU A 447 29.02 -23.44 10.49
N GLU A 448 28.15 -22.85 9.66
CA GLU A 448 26.75 -22.53 9.99
C GLU A 448 25.74 -23.63 9.60
N GLY A 449 26.15 -24.64 8.83
CA GLY A 449 25.30 -25.75 8.41
C GLY A 449 24.13 -25.33 7.50
N GLU A 450 22.98 -26.00 7.64
CA GLU A 450 21.78 -25.73 6.80
C GLU A 450 21.13 -24.36 7.09
N ASP A 451 21.40 -23.78 8.25
CA ASP A 451 20.82 -22.51 8.70
C ASP A 451 21.59 -21.26 8.22
N ASN A 452 22.56 -21.42 7.33
CA ASN A 452 23.32 -20.31 6.78
C ASN A 452 22.45 -19.38 5.90
N PHE A 453 22.81 -18.09 5.87
CA PHE A 453 22.06 -17.07 5.12
C PHE A 453 22.01 -17.33 3.60
N ILE A 454 23.01 -18.00 3.01
CA ILE A 454 23.04 -18.27 1.56
C ILE A 454 21.93 -19.26 1.19
N SER A 455 21.80 -20.33 1.98
CA SER A 455 20.74 -21.32 1.81
C SER A 455 19.37 -20.73 2.16
N ARG A 456 19.25 -20.06 3.32
CA ARG A 456 17.95 -19.60 3.83
C ARG A 456 17.40 -18.34 3.16
N MET A 457 18.25 -17.33 2.93
CA MET A 457 17.82 -16.03 2.40
C MET A 457 17.96 -15.90 0.88
N TYR A 458 18.81 -16.71 0.26
CA TYR A 458 19.08 -16.61 -1.18
C TYR A 458 18.82 -17.92 -1.95
N LYS A 459 18.32 -18.97 -1.28
CA LYS A 459 18.04 -20.29 -1.87
C LYS A 459 19.24 -20.87 -2.64
N GLY A 460 20.45 -20.68 -2.10
CA GLY A 460 21.71 -21.06 -2.76
C GLY A 460 22.11 -20.17 -3.94
N GLY A 461 21.30 -19.16 -4.28
CA GLY A 461 21.53 -18.20 -5.36
C GLY A 461 22.52 -17.12 -4.97
N LEU A 462 23.81 -17.44 -4.96
CA LEU A 462 24.91 -16.49 -4.77
C LEU A 462 25.86 -16.51 -5.97
N GLU A 463 26.31 -15.33 -6.41
CA GLU A 463 27.29 -15.21 -7.49
C GLU A 463 28.24 -14.03 -7.27
N VAL A 464 29.53 -14.23 -7.51
CA VAL A 464 30.55 -13.17 -7.45
C VAL A 464 30.86 -12.69 -8.86
N ILE A 465 30.76 -11.39 -9.09
CA ILE A 465 31.00 -10.75 -10.39
C ILE A 465 32.15 -9.75 -10.24
N PRO A 466 33.36 -10.07 -10.73
CA PRO A 466 34.45 -9.10 -10.78
C PRO A 466 34.12 -8.05 -11.85
N TRP A 467 33.90 -6.83 -11.42
CA TRP A 467 33.46 -5.74 -12.27
C TRP A 467 34.66 -5.04 -12.91
N PRO A 468 34.65 -4.77 -14.23
CA PRO A 468 35.76 -4.07 -14.87
C PRO A 468 36.01 -2.66 -14.32
N MET A 469 37.16 -2.08 -14.66
CA MET A 469 37.50 -0.68 -14.33
C MET A 469 36.46 0.30 -14.90
N PHE A 470 36.06 1.30 -14.11
CA PHE A 470 35.04 2.30 -14.48
C PHE A 470 35.25 2.99 -15.85
N ASN A 471 36.50 3.21 -16.25
CA ASN A 471 36.86 3.87 -17.50
C ASN A 471 37.16 2.89 -18.66
N ASP A 472 36.66 1.67 -18.61
CA ASP A 472 36.76 0.69 -19.69
C ASP A 472 35.37 0.46 -20.32
N ALA A 473 35.29 0.40 -21.65
CA ALA A 473 34.06 0.03 -22.35
C ALA A 473 33.53 -1.36 -21.92
N SER A 474 34.40 -2.24 -21.42
CA SER A 474 34.00 -3.53 -20.85
C SER A 474 33.11 -3.39 -19.61
N TRP A 475 33.17 -2.26 -18.89
CA TRP A 475 32.28 -1.92 -17.77
C TRP A 475 30.82 -1.93 -18.22
N PHE A 476 30.49 -1.15 -19.26
CA PHE A 476 29.12 -1.05 -19.78
C PHE A 476 28.67 -2.36 -20.45
N LYS A 477 29.56 -3.07 -21.16
CA LYS A 477 29.24 -4.39 -21.74
C LYS A 477 28.84 -5.43 -20.68
N THR A 478 29.30 -5.26 -19.43
CA THR A 478 28.96 -6.17 -18.33
C THR A 478 27.52 -5.97 -17.84
N LEU A 479 26.96 -4.76 -17.97
CA LEU A 479 25.54 -4.49 -17.67
C LEU A 479 24.62 -5.38 -18.52
N SER A 480 24.90 -5.52 -19.82
CA SER A 480 24.12 -6.40 -20.70
C SER A 480 24.20 -7.87 -20.28
N LYS A 481 25.32 -8.32 -19.69
CA LYS A 481 25.43 -9.68 -19.12
C LYS A 481 24.56 -9.85 -17.88
N VAL A 482 24.50 -8.83 -17.02
CA VAL A 482 23.62 -8.82 -15.84
C VAL A 482 22.15 -8.78 -16.26
N ASN A 483 21.79 -7.94 -17.24
CA ASN A 483 20.41 -7.91 -17.73
C ASN A 483 19.98 -9.27 -18.31
N LYS A 484 20.82 -9.94 -19.12
CA LYS A 484 20.51 -11.31 -19.61
C LYS A 484 20.24 -12.31 -18.48
N LYS A 485 20.83 -12.13 -17.31
CA LYS A 485 20.53 -12.96 -16.13
C LYS A 485 19.18 -12.58 -15.52
N LEU A 486 18.89 -11.28 -15.40
CA LEU A 486 17.61 -10.78 -14.92
C LEU A 486 16.45 -11.21 -15.83
N GLU A 487 16.63 -11.19 -17.16
CA GLU A 487 15.64 -11.65 -18.14
C GLU A 487 15.30 -13.14 -18.01
N LYS A 488 16.32 -13.99 -17.82
CA LYS A 488 16.15 -15.44 -17.67
C LYS A 488 15.46 -15.85 -16.37
N ARG A 489 15.47 -15.01 -15.34
CA ARG A 489 14.75 -15.30 -14.10
C ARG A 489 13.25 -15.24 -14.33
N GLU A 490 12.53 -16.16 -13.71
CA GLU A 490 11.09 -16.02 -13.55
C GLU A 490 10.80 -14.80 -12.68
N ALA A 491 9.69 -14.13 -12.95
CA ALA A 491 9.29 -12.99 -12.14
C ALA A 491 8.80 -13.49 -10.80
N LYS A 492 9.33 -12.95 -9.70
CA LYS A 492 8.85 -13.24 -8.34
C LYS A 492 7.36 -12.94 -8.19
N TYR A 493 6.88 -11.89 -8.85
CA TYR A 493 5.50 -11.45 -8.76
C TYR A 493 4.81 -11.64 -10.11
N GLU A 494 3.80 -12.50 -10.11
CA GLU A 494 2.99 -12.81 -11.30
C GLU A 494 2.21 -11.59 -11.79
N ASN A 495 1.88 -10.64 -10.91
CA ASN A 495 1.20 -9.42 -11.27
C ASN A 495 1.56 -8.25 -10.33
N ALA A 496 1.35 -7.02 -10.81
CA ALA A 496 1.71 -5.79 -10.11
C ALA A 496 0.87 -5.51 -8.86
N ARG A 497 -0.38 -5.98 -8.82
CA ARG A 497 -1.25 -5.84 -7.64
C ARG A 497 -0.70 -6.64 -6.46
N THR A 498 -0.28 -7.88 -6.71
CA THR A 498 0.36 -8.75 -5.72
C THR A 498 1.69 -8.17 -5.23
N PHE A 499 2.52 -7.62 -6.11
CA PHE A 499 3.75 -6.92 -5.70
C PHE A 499 3.46 -5.78 -4.71
N LEU A 500 2.51 -4.90 -5.04
CA LEU A 500 2.13 -3.77 -4.21
C LEU A 500 1.63 -4.22 -2.83
N GLN A 501 0.72 -5.21 -2.79
CA GLN A 501 0.16 -5.72 -1.54
C GLN A 501 1.24 -6.36 -0.65
N ILE A 502 2.03 -7.30 -1.20
CA ILE A 502 3.06 -8.01 -0.44
C ILE A 502 4.11 -7.04 0.09
N THR A 503 4.57 -6.09 -0.73
CA THR A 503 5.60 -5.13 -0.32
C THR A 503 5.13 -4.30 0.88
N LYS A 504 3.89 -3.78 0.84
CA LYS A 504 3.33 -3.02 1.97
C LYS A 504 3.18 -3.86 3.23
N VAL A 505 2.75 -5.11 3.11
CA VAL A 505 2.62 -6.02 4.26
C VAL A 505 3.99 -6.28 4.89
N ILE A 506 5.02 -6.54 4.10
CA ILE A 506 6.39 -6.72 4.61
C ILE A 506 6.89 -5.47 5.32
N MET A 507 6.67 -4.28 4.75
CA MET A 507 7.03 -3.02 5.39
C MET A 507 6.31 -2.81 6.73
N ALA A 508 5.01 -3.15 6.80
CA ALA A 508 4.23 -3.07 8.02
C ALA A 508 4.74 -4.06 9.09
N LYS A 509 5.06 -5.29 8.70
CA LYS A 509 5.64 -6.31 9.58
C LYS A 509 7.00 -5.89 10.14
N LEU A 510 7.90 -5.37 9.30
CA LEU A 510 9.20 -4.85 9.72
C LEU A 510 9.06 -3.66 10.69
N LYS A 511 8.11 -2.76 10.46
CA LYS A 511 7.85 -1.61 11.33
C LYS A 511 7.52 -2.04 12.78
N ILE A 512 6.78 -3.14 12.93
CA ILE A 512 6.30 -3.62 14.25
C ILE A 512 7.03 -4.85 14.76
N CYS A 513 8.07 -5.31 14.03
CA CYS A 513 8.80 -6.55 14.30
C CYS A 513 7.89 -7.80 14.39
N ASP A 514 6.83 -7.84 13.57
CA ASP A 514 5.96 -9.01 13.48
C ASP A 514 6.56 -10.06 12.54
N TRP A 515 7.10 -11.11 13.14
CA TRP A 515 7.72 -12.24 12.44
C TRP A 515 6.77 -13.40 12.15
N GLY A 516 5.46 -13.24 12.39
CA GLY A 516 4.44 -14.26 12.08
C GLY A 516 4.27 -14.51 10.58
N SER A 517 3.40 -15.46 10.22
CA SER A 517 3.18 -15.87 8.82
C SER A 517 2.75 -14.68 7.92
N LEU A 518 3.37 -14.58 6.74
CA LEU A 518 2.98 -13.61 5.73
C LEU A 518 1.60 -13.95 5.14
N ASP A 519 1.34 -15.23 4.88
CA ASP A 519 0.11 -15.69 4.27
C ASP A 519 -1.09 -15.45 5.17
N GLU A 520 -0.96 -15.70 6.48
CA GLU A 520 -2.01 -15.39 7.46
C GLU A 520 -2.36 -13.90 7.46
N ASN A 521 -1.37 -13.02 7.40
CA ASN A 521 -1.60 -11.57 7.31
C ASN A 521 -2.29 -11.19 6.00
N LEU A 522 -1.88 -11.79 4.87
CA LEU A 522 -2.53 -11.56 3.57
C LEU A 522 -3.99 -12.03 3.57
N ILE A 523 -4.28 -13.18 4.20
CA ILE A 523 -5.63 -13.72 4.41
C ILE A 523 -6.45 -12.73 5.24
N GLN A 524 -5.95 -12.32 6.40
CA GLN A 524 -6.66 -11.41 7.30
C GLN A 524 -6.98 -10.08 6.62
N ILE A 525 -6.01 -9.49 5.90
CA ILE A 525 -6.21 -8.25 5.15
C ILE A 525 -7.26 -8.44 4.05
N ARG A 526 -7.20 -9.57 3.31
CA ARG A 526 -8.19 -9.87 2.27
C ARG A 526 -9.57 -10.01 2.88
N VAL A 527 -9.74 -10.83 3.91
CA VAL A 527 -11.01 -11.05 4.62
C VAL A 527 -11.56 -9.75 5.18
N ALA A 528 -10.74 -8.94 5.85
CA ALA A 528 -11.16 -7.65 6.40
C ALA A 528 -11.62 -6.69 5.30
N THR A 529 -10.92 -6.67 4.16
CA THR A 529 -11.32 -5.89 2.98
C THR A 529 -12.66 -6.35 2.44
N LEU A 530 -12.85 -7.67 2.24
CA LEU A 530 -14.11 -8.23 1.76
C LEU A 530 -15.25 -7.93 2.73
N LYS A 531 -15.06 -8.14 4.04
CA LYS A 531 -16.05 -7.83 5.09
C LYS A 531 -16.50 -6.36 5.05
N ARG A 532 -15.57 -5.44 4.82
CA ARG A 532 -15.88 -4.00 4.69
C ARG A 532 -16.70 -3.69 3.43
N LEU A 533 -16.45 -4.40 2.32
CA LEU A 533 -17.15 -4.20 1.05
C LEU A 533 -18.51 -4.90 0.99
N LEU A 534 -18.73 -5.93 1.82
CA LEU A 534 -19.97 -6.73 1.81
C LEU A 534 -21.26 -5.89 1.80
N PRO A 535 -21.45 -4.85 2.62
CA PRO A 535 -22.69 -4.06 2.59
C PRO A 535 -22.95 -3.43 1.22
N THR A 536 -21.93 -2.82 0.60
CA THR A 536 -22.03 -2.19 -0.72
C THR A 536 -22.23 -3.24 -1.82
N VAL A 537 -21.49 -4.34 -1.76
CA VAL A 537 -21.56 -5.45 -2.71
C VAL A 537 -22.93 -6.12 -2.70
N VAL A 538 -23.51 -6.34 -1.51
CA VAL A 538 -24.85 -6.92 -1.36
C VAL A 538 -25.92 -5.94 -1.84
N ALA A 539 -25.78 -4.64 -1.55
CA ALA A 539 -26.72 -3.60 -1.97
C ALA A 539 -26.72 -3.36 -3.48
N TYR A 540 -25.55 -3.22 -4.11
CA TYR A 540 -25.42 -2.73 -5.49
C TYR A 540 -24.80 -3.72 -6.50
N GLY A 541 -24.15 -4.80 -6.05
CA GLY A 541 -23.46 -5.71 -6.96
C GLY A 541 -22.21 -5.04 -7.56
N LEU A 542 -21.62 -4.12 -6.79
CA LEU A 542 -20.47 -3.28 -7.09
C LEU A 542 -19.58 -3.15 -5.85
N GLU A 543 -18.27 -2.97 -6.03
CA GLU A 543 -17.37 -2.69 -4.90
C GLU A 543 -17.48 -1.22 -4.45
N GLN A 544 -17.80 -0.30 -5.36
CA GLN A 544 -17.96 1.13 -5.08
C GLN A 544 -18.98 1.77 -6.02
N LYS A 545 -19.83 2.65 -5.47
CA LYS A 545 -20.84 3.44 -6.20
C LYS A 545 -20.62 4.93 -5.89
N ASP A 546 -19.60 5.53 -6.49
CA ASP A 546 -19.27 6.96 -6.42
C ASP A 546 -19.23 7.58 -7.84
N SER A 547 -18.35 8.56 -8.10
CA SER A 547 -18.17 9.21 -9.41
C SER A 547 -17.77 8.24 -10.53
N VAL A 548 -17.15 7.11 -10.17
CA VAL A 548 -16.78 6.00 -11.07
C VAL A 548 -17.25 4.71 -10.40
N ASN A 549 -18.12 3.96 -11.08
CA ASN A 549 -18.61 2.67 -10.57
C ASN A 549 -17.49 1.63 -10.67
N GLU A 550 -17.14 0.98 -9.56
CA GLU A 550 -16.20 -0.14 -9.54
C GLU A 550 -16.95 -1.47 -9.53
N GLN A 551 -16.75 -2.27 -10.58
CA GLN A 551 -17.34 -3.60 -10.70
C GLN A 551 -16.79 -4.56 -9.64
N LEU A 552 -17.51 -5.65 -9.38
CA LEU A 552 -16.96 -6.77 -8.63
C LEU A 552 -15.76 -7.34 -9.37
N MET A 553 -14.60 -7.41 -8.73
CA MET A 553 -13.37 -7.90 -9.35
C MET A 553 -12.84 -9.12 -8.59
N ASP A 554 -12.22 -10.05 -9.32
CA ASP A 554 -11.22 -10.92 -8.73
C ASP A 554 -9.98 -10.07 -8.44
N ARG A 555 -9.63 -9.88 -7.16
CA ARG A 555 -8.56 -8.96 -6.76
C ARG A 555 -7.16 -9.54 -6.99
N ASP A 556 -7.06 -10.82 -7.35
CA ASP A 556 -5.79 -11.43 -7.71
C ASP A 556 -5.53 -11.29 -9.22
N SER A 557 -6.54 -11.56 -10.06
CA SER A 557 -6.39 -11.44 -11.52
C SER A 557 -6.73 -10.05 -12.06
N GLY A 558 -7.52 -9.25 -11.34
CA GLY A 558 -8.06 -7.97 -11.83
C GLY A 558 -9.23 -8.09 -12.80
N GLU A 559 -9.69 -9.31 -13.08
CA GLU A 559 -10.78 -9.55 -14.02
C GLU A 559 -12.15 -9.31 -13.34
N PRO A 560 -13.12 -8.75 -14.07
CA PRO A 560 -14.46 -8.55 -13.54
C PRO A 560 -15.17 -9.89 -13.29
N ILE A 561 -15.95 -9.93 -12.21
CA ILE A 561 -16.88 -11.02 -11.94
C ILE A 561 -18.05 -10.88 -12.90
N ASP A 562 -18.26 -11.94 -13.68
CA ASP A 562 -19.26 -12.01 -14.74
C ASP A 562 -20.64 -11.50 -14.29
N ASP A 563 -21.26 -10.73 -15.18
CA ASP A 563 -22.62 -10.24 -15.05
C ASP A 563 -23.40 -10.63 -16.31
N PRO A 564 -23.84 -11.90 -16.39
CA PRO A 564 -24.38 -12.44 -17.63
C PRO A 564 -25.67 -11.72 -18.03
N ILE A 565 -25.85 -11.49 -19.34
CA ILE A 565 -27.10 -10.96 -19.88
C ILE A 565 -28.17 -12.04 -19.78
N VAL A 566 -29.25 -11.74 -19.07
CA VAL A 566 -30.38 -12.67 -18.87
C VAL A 566 -31.59 -12.22 -19.69
N ILE A 567 -32.31 -13.19 -20.26
CA ILE A 567 -33.55 -12.97 -21.01
C ILE A 567 -34.73 -13.42 -20.15
N LEU A 568 -35.84 -12.67 -20.19
CA LEU A 568 -37.05 -12.94 -19.40
C LEU A 568 -37.67 -14.34 -19.60
N SER A 569 -37.53 -14.91 -20.80
CA SER A 569 -37.96 -16.28 -21.13
C SER A 569 -37.28 -17.35 -20.27
N ASP A 570 -36.09 -17.07 -19.71
CA ASP A 570 -35.35 -18.00 -18.85
C ASP A 570 -35.93 -18.06 -17.42
N ILE A 571 -36.78 -17.10 -17.06
CA ILE A 571 -37.38 -16.96 -15.72
C ILE A 571 -38.85 -17.38 -15.72
N LEU A 572 -39.59 -16.97 -16.75
CA LEU A 572 -41.02 -17.22 -16.89
C LEU A 572 -41.24 -18.11 -18.11
N SER A 573 -41.56 -19.38 -17.87
CA SER A 573 -41.77 -20.40 -18.92
C SER A 573 -42.83 -20.03 -19.95
N ASP A 574 -43.76 -19.14 -19.56
CA ASP A 574 -44.93 -18.77 -20.35
C ASP A 574 -44.71 -17.44 -21.10
N TYR A 575 -43.50 -16.86 -21.05
CA TYR A 575 -43.12 -15.62 -21.71
C TYR A 575 -42.34 -15.91 -23.01
N GLU A 576 -42.94 -15.62 -24.16
CA GLU A 576 -42.34 -15.87 -25.49
C GLU A 576 -41.39 -14.75 -25.98
N GLY A 577 -41.20 -13.67 -25.20
CA GLY A 577 -40.40 -12.51 -25.61
C GLY A 577 -38.90 -12.62 -25.32
N SER A 578 -38.08 -11.89 -26.09
CA SER A 578 -36.62 -11.83 -25.92
C SER A 578 -36.13 -10.63 -25.09
N THR A 579 -36.96 -10.13 -24.18
CA THR A 579 -36.66 -8.91 -23.41
C THR A 579 -35.49 -9.15 -22.47
N LYS A 580 -34.46 -8.31 -22.58
CA LYS A 580 -33.27 -8.35 -21.73
C LYS A 580 -33.55 -7.69 -20.39
N ILE A 581 -33.14 -8.36 -19.31
CA ILE A 581 -33.23 -7.82 -17.96
C ILE A 581 -32.07 -6.85 -17.72
N LEU A 582 -32.29 -5.89 -16.82
CA LEU A 582 -31.26 -4.99 -16.33
C LEU A 582 -30.01 -5.78 -15.83
N PRO A 583 -28.79 -5.28 -16.07
CA PRO A 583 -27.58 -5.81 -15.44
C PRO A 583 -27.70 -5.83 -13.92
N ASP A 584 -27.06 -6.79 -13.25
CA ASP A 584 -27.10 -6.87 -11.80
C ASP A 584 -26.48 -5.63 -11.16
N SER A 585 -25.42 -5.08 -11.75
CA SER A 585 -24.76 -3.84 -11.27
C SER A 585 -25.64 -2.60 -11.26
N ASP A 586 -26.74 -2.61 -12.02
CA ASP A 586 -27.61 -1.44 -12.20
C ASP A 586 -28.79 -1.46 -11.23
N ILE A 587 -28.91 -2.50 -10.40
CA ILE A 587 -30.04 -2.70 -9.48
C ILE A 587 -29.60 -2.49 -8.03
N GLN A 588 -30.25 -1.55 -7.37
CA GLN A 588 -30.14 -1.36 -5.91
C GLN A 588 -31.14 -2.26 -5.19
N LEU A 589 -30.64 -3.17 -4.36
CA LEU A 589 -31.47 -4.15 -3.65
C LEU A 589 -31.48 -3.97 -2.13
N TYR A 590 -30.68 -3.07 -1.58
CA TYR A 590 -30.66 -2.83 -0.14
C TYR A 590 -30.25 -1.38 0.17
N ASP A 591 -30.95 -0.78 1.11
CA ASP A 591 -30.61 0.50 1.73
C ASP A 591 -31.16 0.49 3.16
N GLU A 592 -30.34 0.86 4.13
CA GLU A 592 -30.75 0.89 5.55
C GLU A 592 -31.61 2.11 5.90
N HIS A 593 -31.58 3.14 5.06
CA HIS A 593 -32.26 4.42 5.30
C HIS A 593 -33.55 4.57 4.50
N GLU A 594 -33.80 3.69 3.53
CA GLU A 594 -34.95 3.73 2.66
C GLU A 594 -36.04 2.73 3.06
N SER A 595 -37.31 3.08 2.85
CA SER A 595 -38.42 2.16 3.10
C SER A 595 -38.53 1.14 1.97
N PHE A 596 -39.00 -0.07 2.28
CA PHE A 596 -39.15 -1.14 1.28
C PHE A 596 -40.06 -0.72 0.12
N GLU A 597 -41.06 0.13 0.35
CA GLU A 597 -41.99 0.61 -0.67
C GLU A 597 -41.29 1.42 -1.77
N ARG A 598 -40.33 2.28 -1.39
CA ARG A 598 -39.53 3.09 -2.32
C ARG A 598 -38.46 2.23 -2.99
N LEU A 599 -37.73 1.44 -2.21
CA LEU A 599 -36.70 0.54 -2.73
C LEU A 599 -37.27 -0.45 -3.77
N SER A 600 -38.50 -0.92 -3.57
CA SER A 600 -39.17 -1.82 -4.52
C SER A 600 -39.86 -1.12 -5.68
N GLU A 601 -39.96 0.20 -5.69
CA GLU A 601 -40.71 0.96 -6.70
C GLU A 601 -40.15 0.73 -8.11
N ASP A 602 -38.84 0.92 -8.30
CA ASP A 602 -38.19 0.77 -9.60
C ASP A 602 -38.37 -0.64 -10.19
N LEU A 603 -38.20 -1.68 -9.35
CA LEU A 603 -38.39 -3.07 -9.79
C LEU A 603 -39.86 -3.41 -10.05
N ARG A 604 -40.80 -2.83 -9.29
CA ARG A 604 -42.25 -2.99 -9.54
C ARG A 604 -42.65 -2.34 -10.85
N CYS A 605 -42.24 -1.09 -11.08
CA CYS A 605 -42.49 -0.37 -12.33
C CYS A 605 -41.88 -1.10 -13.52
N TYR A 606 -40.62 -1.54 -13.42
CA TYR A 606 -39.97 -2.31 -14.48
C TYR A 606 -40.73 -3.60 -14.81
N PHE A 607 -41.18 -4.36 -13.80
CA PHE A 607 -41.95 -5.57 -14.03
C PHE A 607 -43.31 -5.27 -14.70
N GLU A 608 -44.02 -4.25 -14.24
CA GLU A 608 -45.32 -3.89 -14.81
C GLU A 608 -45.21 -3.32 -16.24
N ASP A 609 -44.14 -2.59 -16.55
CA ASP A 609 -43.94 -1.95 -17.86
C ASP A 609 -43.43 -2.93 -18.93
N TYR A 610 -42.55 -3.87 -18.57
CA TYR A 610 -41.84 -4.73 -19.53
C TYR A 610 -42.21 -6.21 -19.47
N VAL A 611 -42.81 -6.67 -18.36
CA VAL A 611 -43.10 -8.10 -18.14
C VAL A 611 -44.59 -8.37 -18.15
N GLN A 612 -45.31 -7.85 -17.16
CA GLN A 612 -46.74 -8.10 -17.01
C GLN A 612 -47.43 -6.95 -16.26
N PRO A 613 -48.23 -6.11 -16.95
CA PRO A 613 -49.00 -5.05 -16.31
C PRO A 613 -50.01 -5.63 -15.32
N ARG A 614 -49.95 -5.20 -14.05
CA ARG A 614 -50.88 -5.70 -13.03
C ARG A 614 -52.32 -5.33 -13.31
N LYS A 615 -52.54 -4.12 -13.87
CA LYS A 615 -53.87 -3.56 -14.17
C LYS A 615 -54.65 -4.34 -15.22
N GLU A 616 -53.95 -5.10 -16.07
CA GLU A 616 -54.52 -5.89 -17.16
C GLU A 616 -54.70 -7.37 -16.77
N SER A 617 -54.11 -7.80 -15.65
CA SER A 617 -54.21 -9.18 -15.18
C SER A 617 -55.57 -9.49 -14.56
N SER A 618 -56.33 -10.37 -15.21
CA SER A 618 -57.61 -10.86 -14.69
C SER A 618 -57.47 -11.72 -13.44
N ASN A 619 -56.26 -12.24 -13.16
CA ASN A 619 -55.96 -13.10 -12.02
C ASN A 619 -54.74 -12.58 -11.25
N ASP A 620 -55.00 -11.84 -10.18
CA ASP A 620 -53.94 -11.26 -9.35
C ASP A 620 -53.07 -12.32 -8.65
N ARG A 621 -53.58 -13.54 -8.42
CA ARG A 621 -52.77 -14.64 -7.85
C ARG A 621 -51.69 -15.10 -8.82
N GLU A 622 -52.02 -15.16 -10.11
CA GLU A 622 -51.10 -15.52 -11.17
C GLU A 622 -50.07 -14.42 -11.41
N TRP A 623 -50.53 -13.16 -11.47
CA TRP A 623 -49.63 -12.01 -11.53
C TRP A 623 -48.65 -11.98 -10.34
N PHE A 624 -49.15 -12.19 -9.11
CA PHE A 624 -48.32 -12.22 -7.91
C PHE A 624 -47.30 -13.36 -7.97
N ALA A 625 -47.69 -14.55 -8.43
CA ALA A 625 -46.78 -15.68 -8.58
C ALA A 625 -45.67 -15.40 -9.61
N ASN A 626 -45.98 -14.71 -10.70
CA ASN A 626 -44.98 -14.29 -11.70
C ASN A 626 -44.05 -13.21 -11.15
N PHE A 627 -44.58 -12.22 -10.44
CA PHE A 627 -43.78 -11.18 -9.79
C PHE A 627 -42.87 -11.76 -8.70
N GLU A 628 -43.37 -12.69 -7.89
CA GLU A 628 -42.57 -13.41 -6.89
C GLU A 628 -41.44 -14.22 -7.52
N LYS A 629 -41.70 -14.93 -8.63
CA LYS A 629 -40.66 -15.64 -9.39
C LYS A 629 -39.59 -14.68 -9.92
N PHE A 630 -40.00 -13.54 -10.46
CA PHE A 630 -39.10 -12.52 -10.98
C PHE A 630 -38.20 -11.93 -9.89
N ILE A 631 -38.77 -11.50 -8.76
CA ILE A 631 -37.99 -10.98 -7.63
C ILE A 631 -37.06 -12.04 -7.08
N ARG A 632 -37.54 -13.28 -6.87
CA ARG A 632 -36.70 -14.37 -6.39
C ARG A 632 -35.48 -14.58 -7.29
N TYR A 633 -35.66 -14.56 -8.61
CA TYR A 633 -34.56 -14.71 -9.56
C TYR A 633 -33.53 -13.58 -9.44
N ILE A 634 -33.95 -12.30 -9.36
CA ILE A 634 -33.04 -11.16 -9.19
C ILE A 634 -32.19 -11.32 -7.93
N ILE A 635 -32.81 -11.73 -6.82
CA ILE A 635 -32.10 -11.94 -5.55
C ILE A 635 -31.15 -13.15 -5.64
N GLU A 636 -31.58 -14.26 -6.22
CA GLU A 636 -30.73 -15.44 -6.42
C GLU A 636 -29.51 -15.12 -7.31
N ARG A 637 -29.69 -14.30 -8.36
CA ARG A 637 -28.60 -13.81 -9.19
C ARG A 637 -27.58 -13.01 -8.38
N ARG A 638 -28.03 -12.04 -7.56
CA ARG A 638 -27.14 -11.28 -6.66
C ARG A 638 -26.42 -12.18 -5.67
N VAL A 639 -27.16 -13.09 -5.02
CA VAL A 639 -26.61 -14.05 -4.05
C VAL A 639 -25.50 -14.89 -4.67
N LEU A 640 -25.75 -15.47 -5.84
CA LEU A 640 -24.77 -16.30 -6.55
C LEU A 640 -23.54 -15.49 -6.97
N ARG A 641 -23.74 -14.27 -7.47
CA ARG A 641 -22.66 -13.39 -7.93
C ARG A 641 -21.76 -12.95 -6.77
N VAL A 642 -22.34 -12.57 -5.63
CA VAL A 642 -21.59 -12.23 -4.40
C VAL A 642 -20.87 -13.43 -3.82
N GLN A 643 -21.50 -14.62 -3.82
CA GLN A 643 -20.84 -15.86 -3.40
C GLN A 643 -19.65 -16.20 -4.31
N ASN A 644 -19.80 -16.07 -5.63
CA ASN A 644 -18.72 -16.29 -6.59
C ASN A 644 -17.58 -15.28 -6.39
N TRP A 645 -17.90 -13.99 -6.22
CA TRP A 645 -16.92 -12.95 -5.90
C TRP A 645 -16.13 -13.28 -4.63
N TYR A 646 -16.81 -13.69 -3.56
CA TYR A 646 -16.16 -14.05 -2.30
C TYR A 646 -15.27 -15.28 -2.48
N VAL A 647 -15.80 -16.36 -3.06
CA VAL A 647 -15.06 -17.61 -3.29
C VAL A 647 -13.82 -17.39 -4.15
N LYS A 648 -13.91 -16.64 -5.25
CA LYS A 648 -12.73 -16.32 -6.08
C LYS A 648 -11.67 -15.56 -5.29
N ASN A 649 -12.09 -14.58 -4.50
CA ASN A 649 -11.17 -13.76 -3.70
C ASN A 649 -10.61 -14.48 -2.46
N THR A 650 -11.14 -15.65 -2.11
CA THR A 650 -10.63 -16.50 -1.02
C THR A 650 -10.10 -17.86 -1.47
N ALA A 651 -10.07 -18.15 -2.77
CA ALA A 651 -9.77 -19.50 -3.29
C ALA A 651 -8.35 -20.00 -2.95
N LYS A 652 -7.38 -19.09 -2.83
CA LYS A 652 -5.99 -19.42 -2.47
C LYS A 652 -5.76 -19.59 -0.97
N PHE A 653 -6.77 -19.33 -0.16
CA PHE A 653 -6.65 -19.30 1.28
C PHE A 653 -7.39 -20.50 1.90
N PRO A 654 -6.91 -21.05 3.04
CA PRO A 654 -7.68 -22.01 3.83
C PRO A 654 -9.07 -21.43 4.13
N GLN A 655 -10.12 -22.27 4.19
CA GLN A 655 -11.48 -21.77 4.38
C GLN A 655 -11.59 -20.95 5.68
N ASP A 656 -11.68 -19.62 5.53
CA ASP A 656 -12.02 -18.72 6.63
C ASP A 656 -13.52 -18.86 6.92
N ASN A 657 -13.83 -19.46 8.08
CA ASN A 657 -15.20 -19.62 8.52
C ASN A 657 -15.84 -18.28 8.93
N SER A 658 -15.05 -17.30 9.39
CA SER A 658 -15.59 -16.04 9.95
C SER A 658 -16.10 -15.09 8.87
N GLY A 659 -15.36 -14.91 7.76
CA GLY A 659 -15.76 -14.02 6.67
C GLY A 659 -16.87 -14.60 5.80
N LYS A 660 -16.82 -15.91 5.52
CA LYS A 660 -17.88 -16.60 4.76
C LYS A 660 -19.22 -16.49 5.48
N TYR A 661 -19.22 -16.66 6.79
CA TYR A 661 -20.42 -16.52 7.61
C TYR A 661 -20.97 -15.08 7.62
N ALA A 662 -20.11 -14.08 7.73
CA ALA A 662 -20.54 -12.68 7.64
C ALA A 662 -21.22 -12.39 6.30
N MET A 663 -20.68 -12.91 5.19
CA MET A 663 -21.31 -12.85 3.88
C MET A 663 -22.67 -13.57 3.87
N GLU A 664 -22.75 -14.81 4.36
CA GLU A 664 -24.00 -15.57 4.41
C GLU A 664 -25.10 -14.88 5.24
N GLN A 665 -24.72 -14.16 6.30
CA GLN A 665 -25.64 -13.34 7.08
C GLN A 665 -26.20 -12.17 6.29
N GLU A 666 -25.36 -11.38 5.61
CA GLU A 666 -25.83 -10.24 4.80
C GLU A 666 -26.72 -10.72 3.64
N LEU A 667 -26.34 -11.80 2.97
CA LEU A 667 -27.16 -12.43 1.92
C LEU A 667 -28.50 -12.96 2.45
N SER A 668 -28.50 -13.50 3.67
CA SER A 668 -29.74 -13.92 4.34
C SER A 668 -30.64 -12.73 4.68
N LYS A 669 -30.08 -11.59 5.11
CA LYS A 669 -30.85 -10.35 5.35
C LYS A 669 -31.48 -9.86 4.06
N LEU A 670 -30.71 -9.84 2.96
CA LEU A 670 -31.21 -9.46 1.63
C LEU A 670 -32.39 -10.35 1.19
N THR A 671 -32.22 -11.67 1.31
CA THR A 671 -33.26 -12.65 0.94
C THR A 671 -34.53 -12.45 1.78
N LEU A 672 -34.39 -12.20 3.08
CA LEU A 672 -35.51 -11.93 3.96
C LEU A 672 -36.20 -10.60 3.64
N LEU A 673 -35.46 -9.56 3.26
CA LEU A 673 -36.00 -8.26 2.87
C LEU A 673 -36.87 -8.34 1.62
N TRP A 674 -36.51 -9.17 0.64
CA TRP A 674 -37.25 -9.31 -0.62
C TRP A 674 -38.27 -10.46 -0.63
N THR A 675 -38.46 -11.14 0.50
CA THR A 675 -39.56 -12.10 0.62
C THR A 675 -40.88 -11.34 0.69
N LEU A 676 -41.77 -11.51 -0.29
CA LEU A 676 -43.04 -10.80 -0.38
C LEU A 676 -44.10 -11.35 0.59
N CYS A 677 -45.06 -10.50 0.98
CA CYS A 677 -46.11 -10.84 1.95
C CYS A 677 -47.18 -11.79 1.37
N GLY A 678 -47.75 -11.48 0.21
CA GLY A 678 -48.75 -12.33 -0.47
C GLY A 678 -50.10 -12.48 0.24
N LEU A 679 -50.33 -11.78 1.35
CA LEU A 679 -51.64 -11.71 2.01
C LEU A 679 -52.57 -10.74 1.30
N THR A 680 -53.88 -10.87 1.49
CA THR A 680 -54.87 -10.00 0.85
C THR A 680 -54.76 -8.57 1.37
N CYS A 681 -54.76 -7.60 0.47
CA CYS A 681 -54.68 -6.17 0.79
C CYS A 681 -55.84 -5.74 1.70
N HIS A 682 -55.55 -4.86 2.66
CA HIS A 682 -56.56 -4.32 3.56
C HIS A 682 -57.61 -3.48 2.82
N GLN A 683 -57.22 -2.82 1.73
CA GLN A 683 -58.09 -1.93 0.98
C GLN A 683 -58.78 -2.61 -0.20
N CYS A 684 -58.22 -3.66 -0.81
CA CYS A 684 -58.78 -4.27 -2.03
C CYS A 684 -58.50 -5.79 -2.07
N GLY A 685 -58.98 -6.49 -3.09
CA GLY A 685 -58.78 -7.95 -3.23
C GLY A 685 -57.41 -8.35 -3.80
N LEU A 686 -56.52 -7.40 -4.07
CA LEU A 686 -55.18 -7.67 -4.59
C LEU A 686 -54.24 -8.15 -3.48
N LYS A 687 -53.17 -8.84 -3.87
CA LYS A 687 -52.11 -9.39 -3.03
C LYS A 687 -51.14 -8.30 -2.57
N CYS A 688 -50.75 -8.36 -1.30
CA CYS A 688 -49.79 -7.48 -0.67
C CYS A 688 -48.40 -7.74 -1.24
N VAL A 689 -47.74 -6.68 -1.72
CA VAL A 689 -46.38 -6.74 -2.30
C VAL A 689 -45.32 -6.16 -1.37
N LYS A 690 -45.69 -5.76 -0.14
CA LYS A 690 -44.73 -5.36 0.90
C LYS A 690 -43.90 -6.56 1.38
N ASN A 691 -42.79 -6.28 2.06
CA ASN A 691 -41.98 -7.30 2.75
C ASN A 691 -42.82 -8.15 3.73
N ARG A 692 -42.61 -9.47 3.73
CA ARG A 692 -43.40 -10.45 4.51
C ARG A 692 -43.48 -10.19 6.02
N ASP A 693 -42.51 -9.50 6.61
CA ASP A 693 -42.43 -9.20 8.04
C ASP A 693 -42.88 -7.76 8.38
N HIS A 694 -43.55 -7.06 7.45
CA HIS A 694 -44.10 -5.73 7.72
C HIS A 694 -45.14 -5.74 8.86
N LYS A 695 -45.13 -4.68 9.69
CA LYS A 695 -46.06 -4.53 10.84
C LYS A 695 -47.33 -3.74 10.51
N GLU A 696 -47.31 -3.02 9.39
CA GLU A 696 -48.42 -2.17 8.95
C GLU A 696 -49.56 -2.98 8.30
N ASN A 697 -50.64 -2.31 7.92
CA ASN A 697 -51.70 -2.92 7.13
C ASN A 697 -51.18 -3.45 5.79
N HIS A 698 -51.74 -4.59 5.36
CA HIS A 698 -51.45 -5.20 4.06
C HIS A 698 -51.80 -4.27 2.91
N ASP A 699 -50.84 -4.02 2.03
CA ASP A 699 -50.96 -3.03 0.96
C ASP A 699 -50.42 -3.60 -0.37
N CYS A 700 -51.22 -3.47 -1.43
CA CYS A 700 -50.83 -3.88 -2.77
C CYS A 700 -50.00 -2.82 -3.51
N LEU A 701 -49.81 -1.63 -2.92
CA LEU A 701 -49.04 -0.50 -3.47
C LEU A 701 -49.54 -0.04 -4.85
N THR A 702 -50.87 -0.08 -5.05
CA THR A 702 -51.57 0.42 -6.24
C THR A 702 -52.58 1.51 -5.85
N ASP A 703 -53.36 2.02 -6.80
CA ASP A 703 -54.47 2.95 -6.51
C ASP A 703 -55.72 2.28 -5.91
N HIS A 704 -55.68 0.96 -5.68
CA HIS A 704 -56.76 0.12 -5.15
C HIS A 704 -58.05 0.11 -6.00
N LYS A 705 -58.04 0.65 -7.22
CA LYS A 705 -59.21 0.77 -8.10
C LYS A 705 -59.22 -0.34 -9.16
N CYS A 706 -60.41 -0.84 -9.48
CA CYS A 706 -60.56 -1.80 -10.57
C CYS A 706 -60.45 -1.07 -11.92
N HIS A 707 -59.52 -1.50 -12.78
CA HIS A 707 -59.30 -0.88 -14.10
C HIS A 707 -60.00 -1.60 -15.26
N PHE A 708 -60.69 -2.71 -14.98
CA PHE A 708 -61.46 -3.45 -15.98
C PHE A 708 -62.68 -2.66 -16.47
N PHE A 709 -63.06 -2.88 -17.73
CA PHE A 709 -64.24 -2.28 -18.33
C PHE A 709 -65.54 -2.88 -17.78
N CYS A 710 -66.60 -2.07 -17.78
CA CYS A 710 -67.94 -2.51 -17.41
C CYS A 710 -68.39 -3.70 -18.27
N HIS A 711 -68.83 -4.80 -17.65
CA HIS A 711 -69.33 -5.97 -18.37
C HIS A 711 -70.72 -5.77 -19.00
N PHE A 712 -71.42 -4.69 -18.65
CA PHE A 712 -72.75 -4.37 -19.16
C PHE A 712 -72.66 -3.53 -20.44
N ILE A 713 -71.99 -4.07 -21.46
CA ILE A 713 -71.65 -3.37 -22.71
C ILE A 713 -72.91 -2.85 -23.42
N GLU A 714 -73.96 -3.68 -23.48
CA GLU A 714 -75.25 -3.36 -24.13
C GLU A 714 -76.00 -2.18 -23.49
N ALA A 715 -75.65 -1.81 -22.25
CA ALA A 715 -76.26 -0.69 -21.54
C ALA A 715 -75.56 0.66 -21.82
N HIS A 716 -74.51 0.66 -22.65
CA HIS A 716 -73.76 1.86 -23.04
C HIS A 716 -73.89 2.10 -24.55
N ASN A 717 -74.49 3.23 -24.95
CA ASN A 717 -74.73 3.55 -26.37
C ASN A 717 -73.52 4.21 -27.07
N ASP A 718 -72.50 4.63 -26.32
CA ASP A 718 -71.31 5.31 -26.84
C ASP A 718 -70.15 4.31 -27.01
N ASN A 719 -69.30 4.51 -28.03
CA ASN A 719 -68.09 3.69 -28.32
C ASN A 719 -67.02 3.68 -27.18
N LEU A 720 -67.31 4.22 -25.99
CA LEU A 720 -66.42 4.32 -24.83
C LEU A 720 -67.08 3.65 -23.62
N ILE A 721 -66.72 2.39 -23.37
CA ILE A 721 -67.17 1.63 -22.20
C ILE A 721 -66.46 2.18 -20.95
N PRO A 722 -67.18 2.61 -19.91
CA PRO A 722 -66.56 3.11 -18.67
C PRO A 722 -65.87 2.00 -17.87
N LYS A 723 -64.88 2.39 -17.06
CA LYS A 723 -64.20 1.50 -16.10
C LYS A 723 -65.10 1.16 -14.92
N CYS A 724 -64.80 0.04 -14.26
CA CYS A 724 -65.46 -0.41 -13.05
C CYS A 724 -65.32 0.61 -11.90
N SER A 725 -66.38 0.80 -11.11
CA SER A 725 -66.36 1.68 -9.93
C SER A 725 -65.98 0.96 -8.63
N HIS A 726 -65.79 -0.36 -8.68
CA HIS A 726 -65.42 -1.17 -7.52
C HIS A 726 -63.90 -1.18 -7.24
N ARG A 727 -63.52 -1.68 -6.06
CA ARG A 727 -62.12 -1.84 -5.66
C ARG A 727 -61.47 -2.98 -6.44
N ALA A 728 -60.16 -2.89 -6.69
CA ALA A 728 -59.42 -3.90 -7.44
C ALA A 728 -59.51 -5.30 -6.81
N GLY A 729 -59.46 -6.36 -7.62
CA GLY A 729 -59.54 -7.75 -7.15
C GLY A 729 -60.89 -8.16 -6.54
N HIS A 730 -61.96 -7.41 -6.81
CA HIS A 730 -63.30 -7.80 -6.36
C HIS A 730 -63.84 -9.01 -7.13
N GLU A 731 -64.68 -9.80 -6.47
CA GLU A 731 -65.36 -10.95 -7.09
C GLU A 731 -66.59 -10.49 -7.90
N GLY A 732 -66.97 -11.26 -8.93
CA GLY A 732 -68.17 -11.03 -9.74
C GLY A 732 -68.01 -10.05 -10.92
N LYS A 733 -69.13 -9.63 -11.52
CA LYS A 733 -69.13 -8.81 -12.75
C LYS A 733 -68.69 -7.36 -12.46
N HIS A 734 -67.79 -6.81 -13.29
CA HIS A 734 -67.41 -5.41 -13.30
C HIS A 734 -68.58 -4.50 -13.72
N ALA A 735 -68.86 -3.46 -12.93
CA ALA A 735 -69.95 -2.51 -13.16
C ALA A 735 -69.46 -1.07 -12.97
N CYS A 736 -69.93 -0.14 -13.80
CA CYS A 736 -69.65 1.29 -13.65
C CYS A 736 -70.69 2.00 -12.78
N ASP A 737 -70.41 3.25 -12.39
CA ASP A 737 -71.31 4.14 -11.65
C ASP A 737 -72.04 5.17 -12.55
N LYS A 738 -71.74 5.22 -13.85
CA LYS A 738 -72.39 6.14 -14.80
C LYS A 738 -73.88 5.83 -15.01
N ILE A 739 -74.25 4.55 -14.93
CA ILE A 739 -75.63 4.06 -15.08
C ILE A 739 -75.85 2.98 -14.02
N SER A 740 -77.03 2.93 -13.42
CA SER A 740 -77.36 1.94 -12.39
C SER A 740 -77.55 0.54 -12.99
N HIS A 741 -76.48 -0.26 -13.05
CA HIS A 741 -76.55 -1.66 -13.50
C HIS A 741 -76.99 -2.63 -12.39
N LEU A 742 -76.69 -2.29 -11.14
CA LEU A 742 -76.89 -3.15 -9.97
C LEU A 742 -78.09 -2.68 -9.14
N CYS A 743 -78.72 -3.61 -8.43
CA CYS A 743 -79.94 -3.37 -7.64
C CYS A 743 -79.75 -2.33 -6.52
N GLY A 744 -78.58 -2.25 -5.88
CA GLY A 744 -78.27 -1.20 -4.90
C GLY A 744 -78.96 -1.33 -3.53
N LYS A 745 -79.96 -2.21 -3.36
CA LYS A 745 -80.63 -2.46 -2.07
C LYS A 745 -79.69 -3.13 -1.04
N PRO A 746 -79.89 -2.95 0.28
CA PRO A 746 -79.02 -3.54 1.30
C PRO A 746 -78.91 -5.06 1.17
N CYS A 747 -77.72 -5.60 1.37
CA CYS A 747 -77.52 -7.04 1.31
C CYS A 747 -78.21 -7.76 2.49
N SER A 748 -78.91 -8.84 2.19
CA SER A 748 -79.60 -9.71 3.14
C SER A 748 -78.68 -10.39 4.17
N ARG A 749 -77.36 -10.39 3.94
CA ARG A 749 -76.35 -11.08 4.80
C ARG A 749 -75.63 -10.15 5.79
N ASN A 750 -76.28 -9.06 6.21
CA ASN A 750 -75.81 -8.13 7.26
C ASN A 750 -74.36 -7.61 7.11
N CYS A 751 -73.86 -7.56 5.86
CA CYS A 751 -72.49 -7.16 5.55
C CYS A 751 -72.31 -5.66 5.28
N GLN A 752 -73.39 -4.88 5.47
CA GLN A 752 -73.47 -3.44 5.17
C GLN A 752 -73.12 -3.05 3.72
N LYS A 753 -73.04 -4.02 2.80
CA LYS A 753 -72.86 -3.79 1.36
C LYS A 753 -74.20 -3.80 0.61
N VAL A 754 -74.17 -3.36 -0.65
CA VAL A 754 -75.33 -3.30 -1.54
C VAL A 754 -75.46 -4.56 -2.42
N CYS A 755 -76.68 -4.81 -2.88
CA CYS A 755 -77.06 -5.91 -3.76
C CYS A 755 -76.37 -5.76 -5.12
N SER A 756 -75.69 -6.84 -5.54
CA SER A 756 -74.92 -6.93 -6.78
C SER A 756 -75.64 -7.69 -7.90
N LYS A 757 -76.91 -8.05 -7.68
CA LYS A 757 -77.79 -8.57 -8.75
C LYS A 757 -78.16 -7.43 -9.70
N VAL A 758 -78.54 -7.79 -10.93
CA VAL A 758 -79.00 -6.84 -11.96
C VAL A 758 -80.20 -6.06 -11.43
N ILE A 759 -80.28 -4.77 -11.75
CA ILE A 759 -81.41 -3.93 -11.39
C ILE A 759 -82.74 -4.56 -11.88
N GLY A 760 -83.74 -4.65 -11.01
CA GLY A 760 -85.04 -5.24 -11.33
C GLY A 760 -85.14 -6.78 -11.26
N HIS A 761 -84.20 -7.46 -10.62
CA HIS A 761 -84.30 -8.91 -10.39
C HIS A 761 -85.55 -9.29 -9.55
N TYR A 762 -86.15 -10.45 -9.86
CA TYR A 762 -87.47 -10.88 -9.34
C TYR A 762 -87.44 -11.59 -7.98
N ASP A 763 -86.26 -11.89 -7.44
CA ASP A 763 -86.14 -12.60 -6.17
C ASP A 763 -86.09 -11.62 -4.98
N TRP A 764 -86.58 -12.08 -3.82
CA TRP A 764 -86.59 -11.27 -2.59
C TRP A 764 -85.23 -11.24 -1.87
N GLU A 765 -84.21 -11.94 -2.40
CA GLU A 765 -82.89 -12.07 -1.77
C GLU A 765 -81.86 -11.11 -2.38
N HIS A 766 -81.50 -10.09 -1.60
CA HIS A 766 -80.50 -9.11 -2.00
C HIS A 766 -79.10 -9.59 -1.64
N LEU A 767 -78.38 -10.18 -2.60
CA LEU A 767 -77.02 -10.70 -2.39
C LEU A 767 -75.93 -9.73 -2.87
N CYS A 768 -74.87 -9.56 -2.07
CA CYS A 768 -73.68 -8.81 -2.48
C CYS A 768 -72.74 -9.70 -3.32
N GLN A 769 -71.70 -9.10 -3.89
CA GLN A 769 -70.74 -9.77 -4.79
C GLN A 769 -69.78 -10.71 -4.06
N SER A 770 -69.69 -10.62 -2.74
CA SER A 770 -68.81 -11.44 -1.91
C SER A 770 -69.39 -12.85 -1.79
N THR A 771 -68.63 -13.86 -2.21
CA THR A 771 -69.00 -15.27 -1.98
C THR A 771 -68.90 -15.67 -0.51
N ILE A 772 -68.01 -15.01 0.24
CA ILE A 772 -67.73 -15.27 1.67
C ILE A 772 -67.73 -13.95 2.44
N HIS A 773 -68.32 -13.94 3.64
CA HIS A 773 -68.22 -12.85 4.62
C HIS A 773 -67.32 -13.29 5.76
N TYR A 774 -66.18 -12.63 5.96
CA TYR A 774 -65.21 -13.04 6.99
C TYR A 774 -65.62 -12.59 8.39
N CYS A 775 -65.32 -13.41 9.40
CA CYS A 775 -65.67 -13.11 10.80
C CYS A 775 -64.93 -11.89 11.38
N GLY A 776 -63.73 -11.56 10.86
CA GLY A 776 -63.01 -10.33 11.19
C GLY A 776 -62.36 -10.22 12.58
N LYS A 777 -62.51 -11.23 13.46
CA LYS A 777 -61.81 -11.32 14.76
C LYS A 777 -60.30 -11.57 14.57
N ASN A 778 -59.48 -11.22 15.56
CA ASN A 778 -58.02 -11.44 15.51
C ASN A 778 -57.68 -12.94 15.46
N CYS A 779 -56.56 -13.28 14.82
CA CYS A 779 -56.05 -14.64 14.79
C CYS A 779 -55.80 -15.17 16.21
N SER A 780 -56.14 -16.42 16.47
CA SER A 780 -55.98 -17.04 17.79
C SER A 780 -54.52 -17.36 18.17
N LEU A 781 -53.56 -17.14 17.27
CA LEU A 781 -52.16 -17.48 17.52
C LEU A 781 -51.52 -16.48 18.50
N SER A 782 -51.25 -16.96 19.71
CA SER A 782 -50.43 -16.31 20.73
C SER A 782 -49.48 -17.33 21.34
N ALA A 783 -48.20 -17.00 21.46
CA ALA A 783 -47.17 -17.92 21.96
C ALA A 783 -46.12 -17.20 22.80
N HIS A 784 -45.71 -17.83 23.90
CA HIS A 784 -44.56 -17.38 24.69
C HIS A 784 -43.26 -17.88 24.05
N THR A 785 -42.43 -16.96 23.58
CA THR A 785 -41.13 -17.28 22.97
C THR A 785 -39.99 -16.81 23.86
N GLN A 786 -38.78 -17.30 23.63
CA GLN A 786 -37.57 -16.80 24.30
C GLN A 786 -37.32 -15.29 24.05
N LYS A 787 -37.93 -14.71 23.01
CA LYS A 787 -37.84 -13.28 22.65
C LYS A 787 -39.05 -12.47 23.14
N GLY A 788 -39.92 -13.05 23.97
CA GLY A 788 -41.15 -12.42 24.49
C GLY A 788 -42.44 -13.04 23.94
N VAL A 789 -43.60 -12.45 24.26
CA VAL A 789 -44.91 -12.96 23.84
C VAL A 789 -45.22 -12.50 22.41
N TYR A 790 -45.38 -13.46 21.50
CA TYR A 790 -45.76 -13.20 20.11
C TYR A 790 -47.28 -13.28 19.94
N HIS A 791 -47.86 -12.32 19.22
CA HIS A 791 -49.27 -12.30 18.83
C HIS A 791 -49.36 -12.13 17.32
N CYS A 792 -50.15 -12.96 16.65
CA CYS A 792 -50.35 -12.84 15.20
C CYS A 792 -51.22 -11.59 14.89
N PRO A 793 -50.72 -10.63 14.08
CA PRO A 793 -51.45 -9.38 13.82
C PRO A 793 -52.60 -9.53 12.81
N ASN A 794 -52.76 -10.72 12.21
CA ASN A 794 -53.72 -10.96 11.13
C ASN A 794 -55.15 -11.25 11.64
N LYS A 795 -56.13 -11.08 10.75
CA LYS A 795 -57.55 -11.33 11.02
C LYS A 795 -58.01 -12.69 10.50
N CYS A 796 -59.08 -13.21 11.10
CA CYS A 796 -59.69 -14.47 10.74
C CYS A 796 -60.33 -14.43 9.34
N ILE A 797 -60.09 -15.47 8.55
CA ILE A 797 -60.66 -15.67 7.21
C ILE A 797 -61.77 -16.73 7.17
N LYS A 798 -62.22 -17.23 8.33
CA LYS A 798 -63.39 -18.13 8.35
C LYS A 798 -64.68 -17.35 8.07
N PRO A 799 -65.67 -17.98 7.40
CA PRO A 799 -66.99 -17.38 7.20
C PRO A 799 -67.61 -16.97 8.54
N TYR A 800 -68.27 -15.81 8.57
CA TYR A 800 -69.02 -15.30 9.72
C TYR A 800 -70.22 -16.19 10.06
N GLU A 801 -70.79 -16.84 9.04
CA GLU A 801 -71.95 -17.74 9.16
C GLU A 801 -71.58 -19.06 9.85
N GLU A 802 -70.29 -19.40 9.96
CA GLU A 802 -69.79 -20.58 10.66
C GLU A 802 -69.34 -20.23 12.08
N GLU A 803 -69.95 -20.82 13.10
CA GLU A 803 -69.45 -20.70 14.48
C GLU A 803 -68.09 -21.39 14.63
N HIS A 804 -67.12 -20.68 15.21
CA HIS A 804 -65.78 -21.22 15.45
C HIS A 804 -65.07 -20.51 16.60
N ASP A 805 -64.38 -21.29 17.44
CA ASP A 805 -63.59 -20.78 18.57
C ASP A 805 -62.13 -20.50 18.19
N LEU A 806 -61.59 -21.25 17.22
CA LEU A 806 -60.24 -21.05 16.67
C LEU A 806 -60.30 -20.16 15.42
N HIS A 807 -59.82 -18.92 15.56
CA HIS A 807 -59.75 -17.90 14.51
C HIS A 807 -58.49 -18.08 13.66
N ARG A 808 -58.66 -18.57 12.43
CA ARG A 808 -57.59 -18.85 11.47
C ARG A 808 -57.39 -17.69 10.50
N CYS A 809 -56.19 -17.15 10.42
CA CYS A 809 -55.83 -16.15 9.41
C CYS A 809 -55.40 -16.80 8.08
N GLU A 810 -55.18 -15.98 7.06
CA GLU A 810 -54.73 -16.42 5.72
C GLU A 810 -53.31 -17.03 5.74
N ASN A 811 -52.50 -16.74 6.76
CA ASN A 811 -51.18 -17.34 6.90
C ASN A 811 -51.29 -18.81 7.35
N THR A 812 -50.71 -19.72 6.57
CA THR A 812 -50.72 -21.16 6.84
C THR A 812 -49.51 -21.64 7.60
N ILE A 813 -48.39 -20.89 7.56
CA ILE A 813 -47.08 -21.27 8.12
C ILE A 813 -46.88 -20.55 9.46
N CYS A 814 -46.08 -21.14 10.35
CA CYS A 814 -45.72 -20.50 11.61
C CYS A 814 -44.92 -19.19 11.39
N PRO A 815 -45.39 -18.04 11.91
CA PRO A 815 -44.73 -16.75 11.74
C PRO A 815 -43.64 -16.47 12.79
N ILE A 816 -43.44 -17.36 13.76
CA ILE A 816 -42.53 -17.16 14.89
C ILE A 816 -41.08 -17.35 14.44
N GLN A 817 -40.19 -16.45 14.85
CA GLN A 817 -38.77 -16.50 14.51
C GLN A 817 -38.01 -17.58 15.28
N CYS A 818 -36.94 -18.07 14.67
CA CYS A 818 -36.00 -18.99 15.28
C CYS A 818 -35.46 -18.45 16.61
N PRO A 819 -35.39 -19.29 17.66
CA PRO A 819 -34.87 -18.89 18.95
C PRO A 819 -33.34 -18.72 18.98
N ILE A 820 -32.60 -19.26 17.99
CA ILE A 820 -31.13 -19.10 17.91
C ILE A 820 -30.77 -17.60 17.81
N PRO A 821 -29.84 -17.10 18.65
CA PRO A 821 -29.40 -15.71 18.60
C PRO A 821 -28.99 -15.28 17.19
N TYR A 822 -29.38 -14.05 16.80
CA TYR A 822 -29.11 -13.46 15.48
C TYR A 822 -29.79 -14.12 14.26
N CYS A 823 -30.47 -15.27 14.44
CA CYS A 823 -31.29 -15.86 13.38
C CYS A 823 -32.61 -15.08 13.23
N LYS A 824 -32.87 -14.58 12.01
CA LYS A 824 -34.11 -13.86 11.63
C LYS A 824 -35.12 -14.73 10.86
N LYS A 825 -34.78 -15.99 10.57
CA LYS A 825 -35.68 -16.91 9.84
C LYS A 825 -36.86 -17.34 10.71
N ARG A 826 -38.00 -17.64 10.08
CA ARG A 826 -39.20 -18.20 10.74
C ARG A 826 -39.05 -19.70 11.00
N CYS A 827 -39.92 -20.24 11.84
CA CYS A 827 -40.03 -21.65 12.10
C CYS A 827 -40.31 -22.44 10.81
N GLN A 828 -39.71 -23.63 10.68
CA GLN A 828 -39.92 -24.52 9.54
C GLN A 828 -41.31 -25.17 9.49
N SER A 829 -42.13 -25.03 10.54
CA SER A 829 -43.42 -25.69 10.62
C SER A 829 -44.43 -25.08 9.66
N ASP A 830 -45.01 -25.94 8.80
CA ASP A 830 -46.12 -25.61 7.90
C ASP A 830 -47.48 -25.50 8.60
N ASP A 831 -47.51 -25.64 9.92
CA ASP A 831 -48.71 -25.44 10.73
C ASP A 831 -48.63 -24.13 11.53
N HIS A 832 -49.46 -23.16 11.14
CA HIS A 832 -49.61 -21.86 11.80
C HIS A 832 -49.86 -21.97 13.31
N PHE A 833 -50.56 -23.01 13.76
CA PHE A 833 -51.00 -23.17 15.15
C PHE A 833 -50.22 -24.24 15.92
N HIS A 834 -49.09 -24.74 15.39
CA HIS A 834 -48.31 -25.78 16.07
C HIS A 834 -47.80 -25.36 17.46
N ALA A 835 -47.71 -24.05 17.71
CA ALA A 835 -47.38 -23.47 19.03
C ALA A 835 -48.46 -23.73 20.10
N LEU A 836 -49.70 -24.04 19.70
CA LEU A 836 -50.83 -24.30 20.60
C LEU A 836 -50.99 -25.80 20.92
N SER A 837 -50.31 -26.66 20.18
CA SER A 837 -50.40 -28.12 20.30
C SER A 837 -49.62 -28.66 21.51
N ASP A 838 -48.48 -28.05 21.85
CA ASP A 838 -47.59 -28.45 22.95
C ASP A 838 -47.09 -27.23 23.74
N LEU A 839 -46.90 -27.37 25.06
CA LEU A 839 -46.47 -26.30 25.97
C LEU A 839 -44.98 -25.91 25.84
N GLN A 840 -44.15 -26.71 25.16
CA GLN A 840 -42.69 -26.49 25.00
C GLN A 840 -42.22 -26.67 23.54
N VAL A 841 -42.83 -25.94 22.61
CA VAL A 841 -42.44 -25.98 21.19
C VAL A 841 -41.26 -25.04 20.93
N ASN A 842 -40.17 -25.59 20.41
CA ASN A 842 -39.04 -24.79 19.92
C ASN A 842 -39.22 -24.45 18.44
N HIS A 843 -39.25 -23.16 18.12
CA HIS A 843 -39.53 -22.64 16.78
C HIS A 843 -38.32 -22.65 15.84
N PHE A 844 -37.62 -23.76 15.71
CA PHE A 844 -36.43 -23.84 14.86
C PHE A 844 -36.73 -23.62 13.37
N CYS A 845 -35.80 -22.99 12.65
CA CYS A 845 -35.91 -22.72 11.21
C CYS A 845 -35.45 -23.89 10.33
N GLY A 846 -35.04 -25.03 10.90
CA GLY A 846 -34.59 -26.20 10.16
C GLY A 846 -33.18 -26.12 9.57
N ASN A 847 -32.46 -25.01 9.76
CA ASN A 847 -31.11 -24.84 9.22
C ASN A 847 -30.04 -25.03 10.31
N GLU A 848 -28.82 -25.37 9.86
CA GLU A 848 -27.62 -25.30 10.68
C GLU A 848 -27.25 -23.85 11.04
N HIS A 849 -26.56 -23.66 12.17
CA HIS A 849 -26.09 -22.35 12.63
C HIS A 849 -24.62 -22.41 13.05
N GLN A 850 -23.86 -21.33 12.92
CA GLN A 850 -22.48 -21.28 13.39
C GLN A 850 -22.43 -21.23 14.92
N CYS A 851 -21.59 -22.06 15.54
CA CYS A 851 -21.28 -21.96 16.96
C CYS A 851 -20.44 -20.71 17.23
N ARG A 852 -20.80 -19.92 18.24
CA ARG A 852 -20.08 -18.68 18.62
C ARG A 852 -19.31 -18.80 19.94
N GLU A 853 -19.22 -20.02 20.46
CA GLU A 853 -18.38 -20.30 21.63
C GLU A 853 -16.91 -20.32 21.20
N TYR A 854 -16.00 -20.02 22.12
CA TYR A 854 -14.56 -20.00 21.85
C TYR A 854 -13.95 -21.40 21.98
N CYS A 855 -12.81 -21.62 21.33
CA CYS A 855 -12.04 -22.85 21.43
C CYS A 855 -11.69 -23.20 22.89
N GLU A 856 -11.96 -24.44 23.29
CA GLU A 856 -11.75 -24.98 24.64
C GLU A 856 -10.43 -25.76 24.78
N GLU A 857 -9.67 -25.95 23.70
CA GLU A 857 -8.38 -26.67 23.74
C GLU A 857 -7.29 -25.85 24.48
N TYR A 858 -6.36 -26.55 25.15
CA TYR A 858 -5.24 -25.92 25.85
C TYR A 858 -4.21 -25.32 24.87
N GLY A 859 -3.39 -24.38 25.36
CA GLY A 859 -2.44 -23.60 24.53
C GLY A 859 -3.06 -22.33 23.95
N ILE A 860 -2.43 -21.71 22.96
CA ILE A 860 -2.90 -20.47 22.34
C ILE A 860 -3.31 -20.77 20.89
N CYS A 861 -4.51 -20.33 20.49
CA CYS A 861 -5.00 -20.57 19.13
C CYS A 861 -4.29 -19.67 18.11
N GLN A 862 -4.13 -18.39 18.45
CA GLN A 862 -3.45 -17.41 17.61
C GLN A 862 -2.65 -16.42 18.44
N ILE A 863 -1.46 -16.06 17.95
CA ILE A 863 -0.62 -14.99 18.52
C ILE A 863 -0.76 -13.77 17.61
N VAL A 864 -1.19 -12.64 18.18
CA VAL A 864 -1.35 -11.37 17.45
C VAL A 864 -0.43 -10.33 18.05
N THR A 865 0.26 -9.57 17.20
CA THR A 865 1.10 -8.45 17.65
C THR A 865 0.30 -7.15 17.58
N GLU A 866 0.12 -6.49 18.72
CA GLU A 866 -0.65 -5.25 18.87
C GLU A 866 0.12 -4.17 19.65
N PRO A 867 -0.13 -2.89 19.37
CA PRO A 867 0.43 -1.79 20.13
C PRO A 867 -0.24 -1.69 21.49
N LYS A 868 0.58 -1.64 22.53
CA LYS A 868 0.16 -1.15 23.84
C LYS A 868 0.03 0.37 23.72
N LYS A 869 -1.13 0.94 24.10
CA LYS A 869 -1.40 2.40 24.12
C LYS A 869 -0.51 3.14 25.14
N GLN A 870 0.79 3.14 24.90
CA GLN A 870 1.80 3.81 25.69
C GLN A 870 2.84 4.34 24.72
N GLU A 871 2.83 5.66 24.52
CA GLU A 871 3.91 6.39 23.88
C GLU A 871 5.00 6.59 24.92
N GLU A 872 6.12 5.89 24.77
CA GLU A 872 7.29 6.11 25.63
C GLU A 872 8.13 7.21 24.98
N THR A 873 8.31 8.32 25.70
CA THR A 873 9.27 9.37 25.31
C THR A 873 10.59 9.09 25.99
N TYR A 874 11.55 8.53 25.26
CA TYR A 874 12.92 8.42 25.72
C TYR A 874 13.53 9.81 25.85
N LYS A 875 14.11 10.17 27.01
CA LYS A 875 14.87 11.41 27.22
C LYS A 875 16.32 11.05 27.52
N GLY A 876 17.19 11.17 26.53
CA GLY A 876 18.62 10.93 26.69
C GLY A 876 19.30 11.86 27.72
N LEU A 877 20.58 11.61 28.00
CA LEU A 877 21.42 12.49 28.84
C LEU A 877 21.60 13.90 28.23
N ASP A 878 21.49 14.05 26.91
CA ASP A 878 21.45 15.34 26.23
C ASP A 878 20.02 15.90 26.16
N LYS A 879 19.85 17.18 26.52
CA LYS A 879 18.55 17.88 26.65
C LYS A 879 17.72 17.95 25.35
N GLU A 880 18.24 17.51 24.21
CA GLU A 880 17.60 17.62 22.89
C GLU A 880 17.12 16.29 22.28
N THR A 881 17.46 15.12 22.83
CA THR A 881 16.98 13.83 22.29
C THR A 881 15.73 13.34 23.02
N SER A 882 14.56 13.67 22.47
CA SER A 882 13.29 13.00 22.81
C SER A 882 12.85 12.08 21.67
N ILE A 883 12.78 10.78 21.88
CA ILE A 883 12.28 9.82 20.88
C ILE A 883 10.97 9.24 21.39
N THR A 884 9.88 9.47 20.66
CA THR A 884 8.57 8.87 20.94
C THR A 884 8.37 7.66 20.03
N PHE A 885 8.04 6.50 20.59
CA PHE A 885 7.68 5.32 19.82
C PHE A 885 6.51 4.57 20.46
N THR A 886 5.82 3.78 19.64
CA THR A 886 4.72 2.92 20.05
C THR A 886 5.24 1.54 20.45
N LYS A 887 4.95 1.10 21.67
CA LYS A 887 5.33 -0.22 22.17
C LYS A 887 4.40 -1.29 21.58
N TYR A 888 4.94 -2.32 20.94
CA TYR A 888 4.18 -3.48 20.43
C TYR A 888 4.40 -4.70 21.33
N ILE A 889 3.33 -5.45 21.61
CA ILE A 889 3.32 -6.66 22.45
C ILE A 889 2.58 -7.79 21.73
N GLN A 890 2.90 -9.03 22.10
CA GLN A 890 2.12 -10.18 21.66
C GLN A 890 0.96 -10.47 22.61
N LEU A 891 -0.23 -10.62 22.05
CA LEU A 891 -1.45 -11.06 22.71
C LEU A 891 -1.80 -12.48 22.25
N SER A 892 -2.38 -13.25 23.17
CA SER A 892 -2.93 -14.56 22.87
C SER A 892 -4.42 -14.44 22.60
N GLU A 893 -4.88 -14.93 21.45
CA GLU A 893 -6.30 -14.97 21.10
C GLU A 893 -6.85 -16.39 21.10
N ARG A 894 -8.13 -16.48 21.47
CA ARG A 894 -8.95 -17.70 21.35
C ARG A 894 -9.86 -17.53 20.14
N LEU A 895 -9.75 -18.44 19.18
CA LEU A 895 -10.58 -18.43 17.99
C LEU A 895 -11.97 -19.01 18.28
N GLU A 896 -12.98 -18.55 17.54
CA GLU A 896 -14.34 -19.09 17.59
C GLU A 896 -14.37 -20.56 17.11
N CYS A 897 -15.30 -21.33 17.64
CA CYS A 897 -15.51 -22.73 17.26
C CYS A 897 -15.82 -22.84 15.75
N ASN A 898 -15.18 -23.78 15.05
CA ASN A 898 -15.43 -24.04 13.64
C ASN A 898 -16.71 -24.85 13.39
N LYS A 899 -17.24 -25.51 14.42
CA LYS A 899 -18.36 -26.45 14.30
C LYS A 899 -19.69 -25.74 14.14
N LYS A 900 -20.59 -26.37 13.39
CA LYS A 900 -21.97 -25.93 13.25
C LYS A 900 -22.88 -26.61 14.27
N ILE A 901 -23.83 -25.84 14.78
CA ILE A 901 -24.98 -26.31 15.55
C ILE A 901 -25.92 -27.03 14.57
N PRO A 902 -26.22 -28.33 14.80
CA PRO A 902 -27.12 -29.10 13.95
C PRO A 902 -28.53 -28.49 13.86
N PRO A 903 -29.30 -28.82 12.80
CA PRO A 903 -30.69 -28.38 12.70
C PRO A 903 -31.50 -28.81 13.92
N ASN A 904 -32.32 -27.89 14.43
CA ASN A 904 -33.21 -28.10 15.56
C ASN A 904 -32.52 -28.34 16.92
N GLU A 905 -31.23 -27.98 17.04
CA GLU A 905 -30.49 -28.02 18.29
C GLU A 905 -30.04 -26.61 18.71
N PHE A 906 -29.80 -26.41 20.01
CA PHE A 906 -29.26 -25.14 20.55
C PHE A 906 -27.73 -25.09 20.59
N LYS A 907 -27.06 -26.25 20.57
CA LYS A 907 -25.60 -26.43 20.66
C LYS A 907 -25.20 -27.67 19.85
N HIS A 908 -23.96 -27.74 19.38
CA HIS A 908 -23.39 -28.99 18.84
C HIS A 908 -22.84 -29.87 19.97
N THR A 909 -22.54 -31.13 19.67
CA THR A 909 -21.92 -32.08 20.61
C THR A 909 -20.38 -32.02 20.56
N GLY A 910 -19.73 -32.41 21.67
CA GLY A 910 -18.26 -32.39 21.82
C GLY A 910 -17.68 -31.01 22.12
N ASN A 911 -16.36 -30.98 22.40
CA ASN A 911 -15.65 -29.75 22.76
C ASN A 911 -15.63 -28.73 21.61
N HIS A 912 -15.57 -27.44 21.98
CA HIS A 912 -15.42 -26.35 21.03
C HIS A 912 -13.98 -26.31 20.49
N THR A 913 -13.80 -26.47 19.18
CA THR A 913 -12.50 -26.52 18.51
C THR A 913 -12.51 -25.60 17.29
N HIS A 914 -11.40 -24.93 17.00
CA HIS A 914 -11.31 -24.02 15.84
C HIS A 914 -10.70 -24.69 14.60
N ASN A 915 -10.12 -25.89 14.74
CA ASN A 915 -9.64 -26.75 13.65
C ASN A 915 -9.66 -28.22 14.10
N ASP A 916 -9.83 -29.16 13.17
CA ASP A 916 -9.73 -30.59 13.46
C ASP A 916 -8.25 -30.95 13.68
N ASN A 917 -7.83 -31.20 14.93
CA ASN A 917 -6.44 -31.34 15.38
C ASN A 917 -5.57 -30.07 15.18
N GLY A 918 -6.13 -28.90 15.51
CA GLY A 918 -5.45 -27.61 15.35
C GLY A 918 -4.15 -27.51 16.15
N PHE A 919 -3.10 -26.98 15.51
CA PHE A 919 -1.88 -26.58 16.19
C PHE A 919 -2.20 -25.44 17.18
N HIS A 920 -1.75 -25.58 18.42
CA HIS A 920 -1.85 -24.56 19.46
C HIS A 920 -0.45 -24.19 19.95
N TYR A 921 -0.15 -22.90 20.04
CA TYR A 921 1.14 -22.42 20.54
C TYR A 921 1.27 -22.63 22.04
N CYS A 922 2.50 -22.78 22.49
CA CYS A 922 2.85 -22.76 23.91
C CYS A 922 2.56 -21.38 24.54
N ASP A 923 2.08 -21.39 25.78
CA ASP A 923 1.68 -20.21 26.55
C ASP A 923 2.82 -19.55 27.35
N THR A 924 4.05 -20.08 27.22
CA THR A 924 5.24 -19.55 27.88
C THR A 924 5.80 -18.35 27.12
N LYS A 925 6.20 -17.30 27.84
CA LYS A 925 6.77 -16.06 27.27
C LYS A 925 8.27 -15.94 27.53
N CYS A 926 8.99 -15.34 26.59
CA CYS A 926 10.36 -14.91 26.81
C CYS A 926 10.41 -13.84 27.91
N PRO A 927 11.29 -13.94 28.93
CA PRO A 927 11.35 -12.99 30.04
C PRO A 927 11.84 -11.58 29.65
N PHE A 928 12.38 -11.39 28.44
CA PHE A 928 12.95 -10.11 28.02
C PHE A 928 12.07 -9.34 27.03
N CYS A 929 11.53 -10.03 26.02
CA CYS A 929 10.68 -9.43 24.99
C CYS A 929 9.20 -9.78 25.12
N GLU A 930 8.80 -10.65 26.05
CA GLU A 930 7.43 -11.13 26.27
C GLU A 930 6.78 -11.86 25.09
N TYR A 931 7.54 -12.18 24.04
CA TYR A 931 7.05 -12.96 22.91
C TYR A 931 6.80 -14.41 23.33
N TYR A 932 5.71 -14.99 22.83
CA TYR A 932 5.31 -16.36 23.12
C TYR A 932 6.22 -17.37 22.44
N CYS A 933 6.39 -18.52 23.07
CA CYS A 933 7.03 -19.67 22.46
C CYS A 933 6.23 -20.12 21.22
N THR A 934 6.94 -20.33 20.11
CA THR A 934 6.36 -20.67 18.81
C THR A 934 6.16 -22.17 18.60
N LEU A 935 6.54 -22.99 19.58
CA LEU A 935 6.42 -24.45 19.56
C LEU A 935 5.01 -24.92 20.01
N PRO A 936 4.59 -26.16 19.66
CA PRO A 936 3.31 -26.70 20.07
C PRO A 936 3.14 -26.75 21.59
N TYR A 937 1.93 -26.50 22.09
CA TYR A 937 1.60 -26.63 23.51
C TYR A 937 1.98 -28.02 24.05
N GLY A 938 2.66 -28.06 25.21
CA GLY A 938 3.13 -29.30 25.83
C GLY A 938 4.44 -29.87 25.26
N HIS A 939 5.19 -29.12 24.43
CA HIS A 939 6.50 -29.57 23.95
C HIS A 939 7.52 -29.80 25.08
N ALA A 940 8.42 -30.77 24.91
CA ALA A 940 9.49 -31.09 25.86
C ALA A 940 10.84 -30.40 25.57
N GLN A 941 10.95 -29.73 24.40
CA GLN A 941 12.15 -29.02 23.97
C GLN A 941 12.34 -27.71 24.75
N ILE A 942 13.55 -27.13 24.70
CA ILE A 942 13.80 -25.75 25.18
C ILE A 942 12.89 -24.79 24.41
N HIS A 943 12.31 -23.79 25.09
CA HIS A 943 11.40 -22.84 24.44
C HIS A 943 12.12 -22.05 23.35
N ASP A 944 11.43 -21.80 22.23
CA ASP A 944 11.99 -21.09 21.07
C ASP A 944 10.98 -20.07 20.54
N THR A 945 11.46 -18.89 20.16
CA THR A 945 10.62 -17.81 19.63
C THR A 945 11.40 -16.92 18.68
N ARG A 946 10.67 -16.22 17.80
CA ARG A 946 11.24 -15.17 16.94
C ARG A 946 11.26 -13.89 17.76
N HIS A 947 12.35 -13.66 18.48
CA HIS A 947 12.45 -12.59 19.48
C HIS A 947 12.12 -11.19 18.91
N GLY A 948 11.31 -10.42 19.64
CA GLY A 948 11.01 -9.01 19.35
C GLY A 948 11.85 -8.01 20.15
N ASN A 949 11.36 -6.77 20.22
CA ASN A 949 11.97 -5.72 21.03
C ASN A 949 11.90 -6.03 22.53
N MET A 950 12.92 -5.63 23.29
CA MET A 950 12.99 -5.89 24.74
C MET A 950 12.01 -4.99 25.49
N THR A 951 10.95 -5.56 26.06
CA THR A 951 9.85 -4.80 26.70
C THR A 951 9.98 -4.69 28.22
N GLN A 952 10.80 -5.55 28.85
CA GLN A 952 10.92 -5.66 30.31
C GLN A 952 12.33 -5.37 30.87
N THR A 953 13.34 -5.16 30.04
CA THR A 953 14.72 -5.01 30.52
C THR A 953 15.02 -3.56 30.90
N GLU A 954 15.16 -3.31 32.20
CA GLU A 954 15.84 -2.14 32.73
C GLU A 954 17.35 -2.33 32.57
N LEU A 955 18.04 -1.32 32.04
CA LEU A 955 19.49 -1.40 31.85
C LEU A 955 20.21 -1.29 33.19
N ASP A 956 21.06 -2.28 33.50
CA ASP A 956 21.77 -2.37 34.78
C ASP A 956 23.00 -1.44 34.88
N ASN A 957 23.46 -0.82 33.77
CA ASN A 957 24.62 0.08 33.70
C ASN A 957 24.38 1.24 32.71
N GLU A 958 25.05 2.39 32.93
CA GLU A 958 25.08 3.48 31.94
C GLU A 958 25.80 2.98 30.67
N PHE A 959 25.16 3.14 29.51
CA PHE A 959 25.61 2.50 28.28
C PHE A 959 25.44 3.43 27.07
N ASP A 960 26.45 3.48 26.20
CA ASP A 960 26.38 4.21 24.94
C ASP A 960 25.94 3.24 23.82
N TYR A 961 24.67 3.30 23.44
CA TYR A 961 24.11 2.49 22.35
C TYR A 961 23.93 3.35 21.11
N ALA A 962 24.73 3.09 20.07
CA ALA A 962 24.63 3.80 18.78
C ALA A 962 24.69 5.35 18.89
N GLY A 963 25.47 5.88 19.84
CA GLY A 963 25.57 7.32 20.10
C GLY A 963 24.51 7.85 21.08
N HIS A 964 23.65 6.99 21.63
CA HIS A 964 22.72 7.31 22.70
C HIS A 964 23.25 6.82 24.05
N ARG A 965 23.58 7.74 24.95
CA ARG A 965 23.91 7.41 26.35
C ARG A 965 22.63 7.12 27.14
N LEU A 966 22.37 5.85 27.36
CA LEU A 966 21.30 5.28 28.17
C LEU A 966 21.67 5.32 29.65
N ARG A 967 20.72 5.70 30.50
CA ARG A 967 20.87 5.71 31.96
C ARG A 967 20.52 4.34 32.54
N VAL A 968 21.07 4.04 33.71
CA VAL A 968 20.64 2.92 34.54
C VAL A 968 19.14 3.07 34.83
N GLY A 969 18.34 2.05 34.48
CA GLY A 969 16.88 2.05 34.64
C GLY A 969 16.07 2.46 33.39
N ASP A 970 16.70 2.82 32.27
CA ASP A 970 15.99 3.05 31.00
C ASP A 970 15.50 1.70 30.41
N GLN A 971 14.32 1.67 29.77
CA GLN A 971 13.80 0.47 29.08
C GLN A 971 14.42 0.32 27.68
N GLY A 972 14.90 -0.87 27.35
CA GLY A 972 15.48 -1.23 26.04
C GLY A 972 14.46 -1.42 24.89
N THR A 973 13.32 -0.73 24.91
CA THR A 973 12.12 -0.98 24.09
C THR A 973 12.27 -0.78 22.57
N PHE A 974 13.41 -0.26 22.12
CA PHE A 974 13.77 -0.10 20.70
C PHE A 974 14.90 -1.05 20.26
N VAL A 975 15.40 -1.93 21.14
CA VAL A 975 16.45 -2.91 20.84
C VAL A 975 15.85 -4.31 20.73
N LEU A 976 16.12 -5.00 19.62
CA LEU A 976 15.74 -6.39 19.43
C LEU A 976 16.49 -7.30 20.43
N CYS A 977 15.77 -8.20 21.07
CA CYS A 977 16.31 -9.09 22.10
C CYS A 977 17.44 -10.00 21.58
N ASN A 978 17.41 -10.39 20.29
CA ASN A 978 18.48 -11.15 19.65
C ASN A 978 19.71 -10.33 19.27
N LEU A 979 19.65 -8.99 19.30
CA LEU A 979 20.78 -8.13 18.94
C LEU A 979 21.41 -7.42 20.14
N HIS A 980 20.71 -7.36 21.28
CA HIS A 980 21.19 -6.71 22.49
C HIS A 980 22.59 -7.20 22.91
N CYS A 981 22.74 -8.51 23.12
CA CYS A 981 24.00 -9.10 23.54
C CYS A 981 25.07 -9.08 22.44
N LYS A 982 24.67 -9.17 21.17
CA LYS A 982 25.58 -9.10 20.01
C LYS A 982 26.31 -7.76 19.94
N ASN A 983 25.61 -6.67 20.26
CA ASN A 983 26.18 -5.33 20.23
C ASN A 983 27.15 -5.06 21.40
N LEU A 984 27.09 -5.87 22.47
CA LEU A 984 28.02 -5.76 23.61
C LEU A 984 29.39 -6.42 23.33
N GLY A 985 29.48 -7.29 22.33
CA GLY A 985 30.70 -8.06 22.05
C GLY A 985 31.07 -8.95 23.24
N ARG A 986 32.30 -8.87 23.74
CA ARG A 986 32.72 -9.62 24.95
C ARG A 986 32.03 -9.04 26.19
N HIS A 987 31.21 -9.83 26.87
CA HIS A 987 30.42 -9.40 28.03
C HIS A 987 30.12 -10.54 29.00
N ARG A 988 29.61 -10.18 30.17
CA ARG A 988 29.14 -11.07 31.23
C ARG A 988 27.76 -10.63 31.72
N HIS A 989 26.95 -11.58 32.17
CA HIS A 989 25.62 -11.31 32.72
C HIS A 989 25.66 -11.36 34.24
N ILE A 990 24.70 -10.70 34.89
CA ILE A 990 24.52 -10.75 36.33
C ILE A 990 23.22 -11.52 36.63
N ASP A 991 23.29 -12.50 37.52
CA ASP A 991 22.10 -13.24 37.99
C ASP A 991 22.22 -13.55 39.49
N TYR A 992 21.09 -13.87 40.13
CA TYR A 992 21.09 -14.28 41.52
C TYR A 992 21.77 -15.64 41.73
N CYS A 993 22.40 -15.77 42.89
CA CYS A 993 22.99 -17.03 43.35
C CYS A 993 21.92 -18.13 43.47
N LYS A 994 22.07 -19.25 42.75
CA LYS A 994 21.18 -20.43 42.92
C LYS A 994 21.46 -21.20 44.22
N ASN A 995 22.69 -21.14 44.74
CA ASN A 995 23.07 -21.81 45.98
C ASN A 995 24.09 -20.97 46.77
N GLU A 996 23.60 -20.21 47.75
CA GLU A 996 24.39 -19.27 48.55
C GLU A 996 25.61 -19.89 49.27
N LYS A 997 25.58 -21.19 49.58
CA LYS A 997 26.69 -21.90 50.24
C LYS A 997 27.82 -22.26 49.26
N ASN A 998 27.48 -22.61 48.03
CA ASN A 998 28.46 -22.93 46.98
C ASN A 998 29.06 -21.65 46.38
N CYS A 999 28.30 -20.54 46.34
CA CYS A 999 28.80 -19.23 45.89
C CYS A 999 29.96 -18.71 46.75
N LYS A 1000 29.83 -18.81 48.08
CA LYS A 1000 30.87 -18.34 49.02
C LYS A 1000 32.14 -19.18 49.03
N SER A 1001 32.12 -20.39 48.47
CA SER A 1001 33.24 -21.34 48.48
C SER A 1001 34.01 -21.39 47.16
N GLY A 1002 33.63 -20.61 46.14
CA GLY A 1002 34.35 -20.50 44.85
C GLY A 1002 34.27 -21.75 43.97
N ASN A 1003 33.49 -22.76 44.35
CA ASN A 1003 33.35 -24.05 43.65
C ASN A 1003 32.18 -24.04 42.65
N GLN A 1004 32.12 -23.05 41.76
CA GLN A 1004 30.94 -22.82 40.91
C GLN A 1004 31.09 -23.23 39.43
N GLY A 1005 32.24 -23.78 39.02
CA GLY A 1005 32.50 -24.17 37.63
C GLY A 1005 33.08 -23.01 36.79
N GLN A 1006 33.28 -23.25 35.49
CA GLN A 1006 33.96 -22.32 34.57
C GLN A 1006 33.06 -21.17 34.06
N ASP A 1007 31.76 -21.23 34.30
CA ASP A 1007 30.75 -20.31 33.77
C ASP A 1007 30.20 -19.31 34.80
N ILE A 1008 30.73 -19.29 36.03
CA ILE A 1008 30.21 -18.51 37.15
C ILE A 1008 31.35 -17.88 37.96
N GLN A 1009 31.23 -16.60 38.29
CA GLN A 1009 32.12 -15.89 39.22
C GLN A 1009 31.29 -15.08 40.23
N HIS A 1010 31.42 -15.37 41.52
CA HIS A 1010 30.66 -14.69 42.56
C HIS A 1010 30.98 -13.18 42.66
N ILE A 1011 29.95 -12.36 42.86
CA ILE A 1011 30.08 -10.92 43.08
C ILE A 1011 30.08 -10.65 44.59
N ASN A 1012 31.23 -10.23 45.13
CA ASN A 1012 31.36 -9.89 46.55
C ASN A 1012 30.80 -8.50 46.90
N GLU A 1013 30.52 -7.67 45.89
CA GLU A 1013 30.01 -6.31 46.04
C GLU A 1013 28.46 -6.26 46.07
N LYS A 1014 27.91 -5.21 46.68
CA LYS A 1014 26.47 -4.96 46.74
C LYS A 1014 25.98 -4.30 45.44
N VAL A 1015 25.48 -5.10 44.51
CA VAL A 1015 25.04 -4.65 43.17
C VAL A 1015 23.51 -4.59 43.08
N GLN A 1016 22.95 -3.57 42.40
CA GLN A 1016 21.51 -3.45 42.13
C GLN A 1016 21.06 -4.40 40.99
N PRO A 1017 19.75 -4.73 40.85
CA PRO A 1017 18.64 -4.50 41.78
C PRO A 1017 18.68 -5.43 43.00
N ASN A 1018 18.24 -4.99 44.19
CA ASN A 1018 18.27 -5.77 45.46
C ASN A 1018 19.69 -6.12 45.96
N PRO A 1019 20.43 -5.16 46.53
CA PRO A 1019 21.85 -5.32 46.89
C PRO A 1019 22.14 -6.31 48.02
N GLU A 1020 21.11 -6.65 48.82
CA GLU A 1020 21.24 -7.61 49.92
C GLU A 1020 21.13 -9.07 49.45
N LYS A 1021 20.67 -9.31 48.21
CA LYS A 1021 20.57 -10.65 47.65
C LYS A 1021 21.87 -10.99 46.92
N PRO A 1022 22.56 -12.10 47.23
CA PRO A 1022 23.84 -12.44 46.63
C PRO A 1022 23.68 -12.74 45.13
N LYS A 1023 24.68 -12.34 44.34
CA LYS A 1023 24.69 -12.43 42.87
C LYS A 1023 26.01 -12.98 42.35
N ASP A 1024 25.94 -13.55 41.16
CA ASP A 1024 27.08 -14.07 40.41
C ASP A 1024 27.15 -13.39 39.04
N PHE A 1025 28.36 -13.15 38.55
CA PHE A 1025 28.59 -13.03 37.12
C PHE A 1025 28.45 -14.42 36.50
N ILE A 1026 27.70 -14.51 35.41
CA ILE A 1026 27.51 -15.74 34.66
C ILE A 1026 27.84 -15.56 33.18
N SER A 1027 28.27 -16.64 32.54
CA SER A 1027 28.55 -16.64 31.11
C SER A 1027 27.26 -16.49 30.29
N HIS A 1028 27.40 -16.00 29.05
CA HIS A 1028 26.28 -15.84 28.12
C HIS A 1028 25.49 -17.14 27.91
N LYS A 1029 26.21 -18.25 27.76
CA LYS A 1029 25.61 -19.59 27.60
C LYS A 1029 24.76 -19.96 28.81
N LEU A 1030 25.32 -19.84 30.02
CA LEU A 1030 24.62 -20.19 31.24
C LEU A 1030 23.42 -19.27 31.50
N PHE A 1031 23.52 -18.00 31.11
CA PHE A 1031 22.42 -17.05 31.19
C PHE A 1031 21.18 -17.56 30.42
N TRP A 1032 21.31 -17.93 29.14
CA TRP A 1032 20.18 -18.47 28.38
C TRP A 1032 19.71 -19.84 28.87
N GLU A 1033 20.62 -20.75 29.24
CA GLU A 1033 20.25 -22.03 29.85
C GLU A 1033 19.35 -21.86 31.09
N ARG A 1034 19.59 -20.82 31.89
CA ARG A 1034 18.77 -20.52 33.08
C ARG A 1034 17.39 -19.97 32.74
N THR A 1035 17.23 -19.32 31.59
CA THR A 1035 15.93 -18.76 31.16
C THR A 1035 14.98 -19.84 30.62
N GLY A 1036 15.50 -21.00 30.21
CA GLY A 1036 14.72 -22.05 29.55
C GLY A 1036 14.35 -21.73 28.09
N PHE A 1037 14.90 -20.65 27.54
CA PHE A 1037 14.79 -20.28 26.12
C PHE A 1037 16.10 -20.56 25.37
N LYS A 1038 15.96 -20.88 24.09
CA LYS A 1038 17.08 -21.02 23.17
C LYS A 1038 17.79 -19.68 23.00
N ASP A 1039 19.12 -19.70 23.01
CA ASP A 1039 19.95 -18.52 22.76
C ASP A 1039 19.69 -18.00 21.32
N PRO A 1040 19.22 -16.74 21.17
CA PRO A 1040 18.94 -16.17 19.87
C PRO A 1040 20.20 -15.62 19.16
N THR A 1041 21.34 -15.55 19.84
CA THR A 1041 22.63 -15.17 19.26
C THR A 1041 23.43 -16.42 18.91
N VAL A 1042 23.66 -16.66 17.61
CA VAL A 1042 24.46 -17.81 17.17
C VAL A 1042 25.88 -17.69 17.73
N GLN A 1043 26.33 -18.75 18.40
CA GLN A 1043 27.58 -18.93 19.15
C GLN A 1043 28.75 -18.02 18.74
N GLU A 1044 28.82 -16.80 19.28
CA GLU A 1044 30.02 -15.98 19.15
C GLU A 1044 31.11 -16.55 20.06
N GLN A 1045 32.17 -17.11 19.48
CA GLN A 1045 33.35 -17.59 20.23
C GLN A 1045 33.91 -16.50 21.16
N GLU A 1046 33.74 -15.23 20.79
CA GLU A 1046 34.17 -14.07 21.57
C GLU A 1046 33.43 -13.92 22.91
N PHE A 1047 32.20 -14.43 23.06
CA PHE A 1047 31.48 -14.40 24.35
C PHE A 1047 32.13 -15.28 25.41
N THR A 1048 32.95 -16.25 24.99
CA THR A 1048 33.68 -17.13 25.92
C THR A 1048 35.00 -16.53 26.41
N LYS A 1049 35.41 -15.39 25.86
CA LYS A 1049 36.68 -14.71 26.17
C LYS A 1049 36.49 -13.53 27.11
N CYS A 1050 37.56 -13.20 27.82
CA CYS A 1050 37.61 -12.10 28.79
C CYS A 1050 37.30 -10.75 28.15
N ASP A 1051 36.45 -9.97 28.83
CA ASP A 1051 35.98 -8.63 28.44
C ASP A 1051 36.96 -7.51 28.82
N HIS A 1052 38.08 -7.86 29.47
CA HIS A 1052 39.09 -6.91 29.92
C HIS A 1052 39.87 -6.27 28.76
N LYS A 1053 39.94 -4.94 28.75
CA LYS A 1053 40.56 -4.12 27.68
C LYS A 1053 41.98 -3.68 28.05
N CYS A 1054 42.86 -3.63 27.05
CA CYS A 1054 44.22 -3.12 27.22
C CYS A 1054 44.18 -1.61 27.52
N PRO A 1055 44.90 -1.12 28.55
CA PRO A 1055 44.85 0.27 28.98
C PRO A 1055 45.65 1.26 28.11
N ASP A 1056 46.26 0.83 27.00
CA ASP A 1056 47.10 1.71 26.17
C ASP A 1056 46.28 2.79 25.43
N GLU A 1057 46.66 4.06 25.57
CA GLU A 1057 46.02 5.19 24.88
C GLU A 1057 46.01 5.07 23.35
N LYS A 1058 46.94 4.30 22.75
CA LYS A 1058 46.93 4.05 21.29
C LYS A 1058 45.69 3.29 20.83
N HIS A 1059 45.01 2.59 21.73
CA HIS A 1059 43.72 1.95 21.44
C HIS A 1059 42.53 2.91 21.62
N HIS A 1060 42.76 4.13 22.12
CA HIS A 1060 41.70 5.09 22.49
C HIS A 1060 41.68 6.41 21.67
N LYS A 1061 42.70 6.73 20.87
CA LYS A 1061 42.75 8.00 20.09
C LYS A 1061 42.24 7.83 18.65
N THR A 1062 41.17 8.54 18.31
CA THR A 1062 40.77 8.87 16.92
C THR A 1062 41.55 10.07 16.41
N GLN A 1063 42.54 9.87 15.52
CA GLN A 1063 43.18 10.97 14.80
C GLN A 1063 42.79 10.97 13.32
N GLY A 1064 41.93 11.91 12.93
CA GLY A 1064 41.76 12.37 11.53
C GLY A 1064 40.92 11.49 10.60
N SER A 1065 40.25 12.14 9.65
CA SER A 1065 39.26 11.63 8.67
C SER A 1065 39.79 10.59 7.66
N SER A 1066 40.97 10.03 7.89
CA SER A 1066 41.61 9.07 6.99
C SER A 1066 42.53 8.06 7.71
N ALA A 1067 42.38 7.87 9.03
CA ALA A 1067 43.12 6.86 9.78
C ALA A 1067 42.22 5.67 10.21
N LEU A 1068 42.82 4.47 10.21
CA LEU A 1068 42.25 3.19 10.64
C LEU A 1068 41.55 3.28 12.01
N LEU A 1069 40.44 2.56 12.17
CA LEU A 1069 39.71 2.37 13.43
C LEU A 1069 40.65 2.09 14.60
N PRO A 1070 40.42 2.66 15.81
CA PRO A 1070 41.09 2.18 17.02
C PRO A 1070 40.64 0.72 17.25
N THR A 1071 41.51 -0.24 16.96
CA THR A 1071 41.29 -1.63 17.38
C THR A 1071 41.55 -1.71 18.88
N ASN A 1072 40.48 -1.73 19.67
CA ASN A 1072 40.55 -2.12 21.08
C ASN A 1072 41.23 -3.49 21.18
N SER A 1073 42.28 -3.59 21.99
CA SER A 1073 42.94 -4.86 22.29
C SER A 1073 42.31 -5.45 23.56
N PHE A 1074 41.89 -6.71 23.52
CA PHE A 1074 41.21 -7.41 24.61
C PHE A 1074 42.03 -8.61 25.12
N CYS A 1075 41.72 -9.08 26.32
CA CYS A 1075 42.36 -10.23 26.93
C CYS A 1075 42.00 -11.54 26.20
N GLU A 1076 42.95 -12.33 25.72
CA GLU A 1076 42.67 -13.55 24.94
C GLU A 1076 42.35 -14.80 25.78
N LEU A 1077 42.29 -14.66 27.11
CA LEU A 1077 41.94 -15.74 28.03
C LEU A 1077 40.42 -15.94 28.09
N GLN A 1078 39.98 -17.07 28.66
CA GLN A 1078 38.55 -17.35 28.90
C GLN A 1078 37.93 -16.30 29.83
N LEU A 1079 36.61 -16.08 29.73
CA LEU A 1079 35.88 -15.03 30.46
C LEU A 1079 36.20 -14.98 31.96
N PHE A 1080 36.08 -16.12 32.65
CA PHE A 1080 36.38 -16.26 34.08
C PHE A 1080 37.70 -17.01 34.31
N HIS A 1081 38.79 -16.48 33.79
CA HIS A 1081 40.13 -17.07 33.98
C HIS A 1081 40.74 -16.69 35.34
N THR A 1082 41.66 -17.53 35.83
CA THR A 1082 42.56 -17.15 36.92
C THR A 1082 43.63 -16.18 36.41
N PRO A 1083 43.99 -15.13 37.17
CA PRO A 1083 45.06 -14.22 36.77
C PRO A 1083 46.37 -14.97 36.50
N LEU A 1084 46.97 -14.73 35.33
CA LEU A 1084 48.29 -15.28 35.01
C LEU A 1084 49.38 -14.51 35.76
N ASN A 1085 50.50 -15.18 36.05
CA ASN A 1085 51.64 -14.51 36.68
C ASN A 1085 52.28 -13.54 35.65
N PRO A 1086 52.44 -12.23 35.95
CA PRO A 1086 53.05 -11.28 35.03
C PRO A 1086 54.49 -11.61 34.64
N SER A 1087 55.19 -12.44 35.44
CA SER A 1087 56.55 -12.91 35.18
C SER A 1087 56.61 -14.17 34.31
N SER A 1088 55.47 -14.73 33.93
CA SER A 1088 55.39 -15.92 33.07
C SER A 1088 55.39 -15.53 31.59
N ASN A 1089 55.82 -16.46 30.73
CA ASN A 1089 55.74 -16.24 29.28
C ASN A 1089 54.26 -16.21 28.84
N PRO A 1090 53.89 -15.34 27.87
CA PRO A 1090 52.55 -15.31 27.31
C PRO A 1090 52.14 -16.70 26.79
N PRO A 1091 50.88 -17.14 26.97
CA PRO A 1091 50.41 -18.46 26.58
C PRO A 1091 50.73 -18.88 25.14
N ASN A 1092 50.75 -17.92 24.20
CA ASN A 1092 51.02 -18.16 22.78
C ASN A 1092 52.41 -17.65 22.33
N GLY A 1093 53.30 -17.31 23.27
CA GLY A 1093 54.64 -16.77 22.97
C GLY A 1093 54.65 -15.38 22.33
N TYR A 1094 53.49 -14.72 22.25
CA TYR A 1094 53.29 -13.42 21.61
C TYR A 1094 52.41 -12.53 22.50
N GLY A 1095 52.70 -11.23 22.54
CA GLY A 1095 52.00 -10.25 23.38
C GLY A 1095 52.60 -10.06 24.79
N TYR A 1096 51.80 -9.60 25.74
CA TYR A 1096 52.23 -9.41 27.15
C TYR A 1096 51.13 -9.80 28.14
N ILE A 1097 51.54 -10.09 29.38
CA ILE A 1097 50.65 -10.30 30.53
C ILE A 1097 50.67 -9.02 31.38
N SER A 1098 49.50 -8.44 31.63
CA SER A 1098 49.37 -7.26 32.49
C SER A 1098 49.60 -7.59 33.97
N LEU A 1099 49.78 -6.56 34.80
CA LEU A 1099 50.06 -6.73 36.22
C LEU A 1099 48.93 -7.43 37.00
N ASP A 1100 47.70 -7.28 36.52
CA ASP A 1100 46.49 -7.95 37.01
C ASP A 1100 46.22 -9.30 36.32
N GLY A 1101 47.16 -9.78 35.49
CA GLY A 1101 47.20 -11.16 34.99
C GLY A 1101 46.37 -11.43 33.73
N HIS A 1102 46.01 -10.40 32.96
CA HIS A 1102 45.33 -10.52 31.66
C HIS A 1102 46.34 -10.59 30.50
N HIS A 1103 46.07 -11.43 29.50
CA HIS A 1103 46.98 -11.61 28.35
C HIS A 1103 46.48 -10.87 27.12
N PHE A 1104 47.30 -9.95 26.58
CA PHE A 1104 46.99 -9.17 25.38
C PHE A 1104 47.96 -9.48 24.25
N ASN A 1105 47.46 -9.50 23.01
CA ASN A 1105 48.28 -9.67 21.80
C ASN A 1105 48.95 -8.38 21.29
N CYS A 1106 48.80 -7.25 22.00
CA CYS A 1106 49.48 -6.00 21.65
C CYS A 1106 50.83 -5.88 22.37
N GLU A 1107 51.63 -4.87 22.02
CA GLU A 1107 52.87 -4.56 22.72
C GLU A 1107 52.61 -4.07 24.14
N ASN A 1108 53.52 -4.38 25.07
CA ASN A 1108 53.40 -3.94 26.46
C ASN A 1108 53.49 -2.40 26.58
N PRO A 1109 52.44 -1.71 27.03
CA PRO A 1109 52.42 -0.25 27.16
C PRO A 1109 53.53 0.26 28.07
N SER A 1110 53.89 -0.52 29.09
CA SER A 1110 54.91 -0.22 30.09
C SER A 1110 56.34 -0.22 29.54
N THR A 1111 56.56 -0.76 28.34
CA THR A 1111 57.88 -0.83 27.70
C THR A 1111 58.12 0.28 26.66
N ARG A 1112 57.11 1.10 26.35
CA ARG A 1112 57.18 2.18 25.34
C ARG A 1112 57.82 3.47 25.84
N GLY A 1113 58.21 3.55 27.11
CA GLY A 1113 58.80 4.72 27.76
C GLY A 1113 60.07 4.42 28.54
N ALA A 1114 60.95 3.57 28.00
CA ALA A 1114 62.32 3.35 28.47
C ALA A 1114 63.32 3.72 27.37
#